data_AF-A0A5N5ECE9-F1
#
_entry.id   AF-A0A5N5ECE9-F1
#
_cell.length_a   1.000
_cell.length_b   1.000
_cell.length_c   1.000
_cell.angle_alpha   90.00
_cell.angle_beta   90.00
_cell.angle_gamma   90.00
#
_symmetry.space_group_name_H-M   'P 1'
#
loop_
_entity.id
_entity.type
_entity.pdbx_description
1 polymer ?
#
loop_
_entity_poly.entity_id
_entity_poly.type
_entity_poly.pdbx_seq_one_letter_code
_entity_poly.pdbx_strand_id
1 'polypeptide(L)'
;MTAESGELFVESFEFGTTQAERLERLRGQLQGHPAVGTRAAQRTQPGPGSNLLLGVMLHAAARLEAGLELTDLEARMLAPLRLLMSEDDVRDFGRVYREETAARSTAAVLPQTLTSRTVADGYAMEDLVKDLPALREEILGQDNVSVVDLSTATLQNDTYDSAQFIAGQAAYGYGATLVTASAPPEEQPGVNASFMARVDMHAFYCEDESNEATVDDEIYWGGSSVGAFSARQQYLSRVFTNVDKGEWHNFAANQTLYSGRVDTSLVCNISCWEEDDGGADWMNKLRDTLRAIGAELQNFVDTMEVYGYLAPQYGDFLDFAQLAGLVARLIAWLIDLFKNPDDLIQERTLVFTQAALRQLVTSGGGGSTGWVFNGGDSEGRHRLQLKWIGTPPPADNPGDIKLISPANGQWGSTTRLTGGITDWGPSLAIHNGDLHVASRGLNGGVHIGKVTNGAWQGYGFVPGLMSWTPPELAVHGGNLHVSSGGQNGEIYVTAQSGSTWGTPVKLPGTSTGRAALVSHGGKLFCAVRGQNTDLYLSQRDGSTWSAFQHIRGLKSLKTPALASHDGKLYVGLIGFEGAAYVVSHDGTTWSGITKLGGTTDSSPSLTVRNGVLYYAIRGLDSLIYLNSFTGTSWTGFNQTVPDAYTMSEPALAGGTGDTLHIAYRTT
;
A
#
# COMPACT_ATOMS: atom_id res chain seq x y z
N MET A 1 -30.05 27.71 -22.17
CA MET A 1 -30.27 26.28 -21.87
C MET A 1 -29.19 25.88 -20.89
N THR A 2 -29.58 25.78 -19.63
CA THR A 2 -28.76 25.39 -18.50
C THR A 2 -28.35 23.93 -18.66
N ALA A 3 -27.04 23.65 -18.63
CA ALA A 3 -26.52 22.30 -18.55
C ALA A 3 -26.62 21.86 -17.08
N GLU A 4 -27.49 20.89 -16.82
CA GLU A 4 -27.58 20.19 -15.54
C GLU A 4 -26.26 19.46 -15.28
N SER A 5 -25.68 19.75 -14.12
CA SER A 5 -24.65 18.96 -13.49
C SER A 5 -25.25 17.63 -13.07
N GLY A 6 -24.95 16.57 -13.82
CA GLY A 6 -25.19 15.19 -13.37
C GLY A 6 -24.26 14.89 -12.21
N GLU A 7 -24.72 15.12 -10.98
CA GLU A 7 -24.22 14.38 -9.81
C GLU A 7 -24.42 12.90 -10.11
N LEU A 8 -23.32 12.15 -10.12
CA LEU A 8 -23.33 10.69 -10.05
C LEU A 8 -23.84 10.32 -8.65
N PHE A 9 -25.16 10.38 -8.47
CA PHE A 9 -25.82 9.67 -7.39
C PHE A 9 -25.55 8.19 -7.64
N VAL A 10 -24.71 7.59 -6.81
CA VAL A 10 -24.61 6.15 -6.69
C VAL A 10 -26.00 5.69 -6.26
N GLU A 11 -26.73 4.99 -7.14
CA GLU A 11 -27.99 4.34 -6.75
C GLU A 11 -27.69 3.50 -5.50
N SER A 12 -28.44 3.76 -4.43
CA SER A 12 -28.31 3.05 -3.15
C SER A 12 -28.52 1.56 -3.39
N PHE A 13 -27.47 0.77 -3.16
CA PHE A 13 -27.45 -0.64 -3.48
C PHE A 13 -28.02 -1.48 -2.32
N GLU A 14 -28.97 -2.37 -2.59
CA GLU A 14 -29.58 -3.25 -1.57
C GLU A 14 -28.74 -4.52 -1.33
N PHE A 15 -28.33 -4.73 -0.08
CA PHE A 15 -27.45 -5.81 0.40
C PHE A 15 -28.12 -7.20 0.48
N GLY A 16 -29.23 -7.41 -0.23
CA GLY A 16 -30.16 -8.52 0.05
C GLY A 16 -30.81 -8.45 1.43
N THR A 17 -30.45 -7.44 2.24
CA THR A 17 -31.13 -6.95 3.43
C THR A 17 -31.73 -5.59 3.14
N THR A 18 -32.86 -5.29 3.76
CA THR A 18 -33.41 -3.94 3.82
C THR A 18 -32.61 -3.09 4.81
N GLN A 19 -32.69 -1.76 4.67
CA GLN A 19 -32.09 -0.83 5.64
C GLN A 19 -32.57 -1.12 7.08
N ALA A 20 -33.87 -1.38 7.25
CA ALA A 20 -34.47 -1.69 8.55
C ALA A 20 -33.86 -2.95 9.19
N GLU A 21 -33.66 -4.02 8.40
CA GLU A 21 -33.01 -5.25 8.88
C GLU A 21 -31.56 -4.99 9.30
N ARG A 22 -30.79 -4.18 8.56
CA ARG A 22 -29.42 -3.82 8.94
C ARG A 22 -29.37 -3.04 10.25
N LEU A 23 -30.27 -2.07 10.43
CA LEU A 23 -30.33 -1.27 11.65
C LEU A 23 -30.74 -2.12 12.87
N GLU A 24 -31.66 -3.07 12.69
CA GLU A 24 -32.06 -4.00 13.76
C GLU A 24 -30.92 -4.94 14.14
N ARG A 25 -30.20 -5.50 13.15
CA ARG A 25 -29.02 -6.33 13.39
C ARG A 25 -27.93 -5.56 14.15
N LEU A 26 -27.62 -4.33 13.71
CA LEU A 26 -26.67 -3.45 14.38
C LEU A 26 -27.09 -3.21 15.83
N ARG A 27 -28.37 -2.91 16.08
CA ARG A 27 -28.88 -2.64 17.43
C ARG A 27 -28.70 -3.86 18.34
N GLY A 28 -29.08 -5.06 17.87
CA GLY A 28 -28.88 -6.31 18.61
C GLY A 28 -27.41 -6.57 18.93
N GLN A 29 -26.52 -6.37 17.96
CA GLN A 29 -25.07 -6.49 18.16
C GLN A 29 -24.55 -5.51 19.22
N LEU A 30 -24.94 -4.24 19.15
CA LEU A 30 -24.53 -3.22 20.13
C LEU A 30 -25.10 -3.44 21.54
N GLN A 31 -26.20 -4.19 21.65
CA GLN A 31 -26.78 -4.62 22.92
C GLN A 31 -26.13 -5.91 23.46
N GLY A 32 -25.25 -6.57 22.71
CA GLY A 32 -24.68 -7.87 23.06
C GLY A 32 -25.62 -9.05 22.84
N HIS A 33 -26.70 -8.85 22.08
CA HIS A 33 -27.71 -9.86 21.76
C HIS A 33 -27.95 -9.89 20.23
N PRO A 34 -27.00 -10.44 19.44
CA PRO A 34 -27.19 -10.55 17.99
C PRO A 34 -28.49 -11.28 17.65
N ALA A 35 -29.12 -10.89 16.53
CA ALA A 35 -30.42 -11.43 16.14
C ALA A 35 -30.38 -12.95 15.94
N VAL A 36 -31.34 -13.67 16.55
CA VAL A 36 -31.45 -15.13 16.47
C VAL A 36 -31.56 -15.57 15.01
N GLY A 37 -30.78 -16.58 14.63
CA GLY A 37 -30.73 -17.09 13.25
C GLY A 37 -29.72 -16.39 12.33
N THR A 38 -28.96 -15.40 12.84
CA THR A 38 -27.80 -14.85 12.12
C THR A 38 -26.52 -15.61 12.48
N ARG A 39 -25.52 -15.58 11.59
CA ARG A 39 -24.20 -16.17 11.87
C ARG A 39 -23.57 -15.56 13.12
N ALA A 40 -23.66 -14.24 13.27
CA ALA A 40 -23.20 -13.54 14.48
C ALA A 40 -23.79 -14.10 15.79
N ALA A 41 -25.04 -14.59 15.80
CA ALA A 41 -25.66 -15.17 17.00
C ALA A 41 -25.15 -16.57 17.35
N GLN A 42 -24.49 -17.26 16.40
CA GLN A 42 -23.94 -18.60 16.58
C GLN A 42 -22.44 -18.57 16.95
N ARG A 43 -21.78 -17.41 16.80
CA ARG A 43 -20.35 -17.24 17.07
C ARG A 43 -20.06 -16.73 18.49
N THR A 44 -18.88 -17.07 18.99
CA THR A 44 -18.30 -16.51 20.20
C THR A 44 -18.15 -14.99 20.05
N GLN A 45 -18.73 -14.24 20.98
CA GLN A 45 -18.60 -12.79 20.98
C GLN A 45 -17.22 -12.39 21.50
N PRO A 46 -16.45 -11.59 20.75
CA PRO A 46 -15.13 -11.15 21.18
C PRO A 46 -15.25 -10.10 22.31
N GLY A 47 -14.16 -9.90 23.03
CA GLY A 47 -14.10 -8.90 24.09
C GLY A 47 -14.29 -7.47 23.57
N PRO A 48 -14.62 -6.50 24.46
CA PRO A 48 -14.88 -5.13 24.06
C PRO A 48 -13.72 -4.47 23.32
N GLY A 49 -12.47 -4.72 23.72
CA GLY A 49 -11.28 -4.17 23.07
C GLY A 49 -11.16 -4.56 21.60
N SER A 50 -11.56 -5.79 21.27
CA SER A 50 -11.55 -6.33 19.92
C SER A 50 -12.46 -5.55 18.95
N ASN A 51 -13.50 -4.89 19.48
CA ASN A 51 -14.41 -4.05 18.71
C ASN A 51 -13.97 -2.57 18.63
N LEU A 52 -12.73 -2.22 19.00
CA LEU A 52 -12.25 -0.84 18.96
C LEU A 52 -12.45 -0.19 17.58
N LEU A 53 -11.93 -0.80 16.50
CA LEU A 53 -12.00 -0.21 15.16
C LEU A 53 -13.45 -0.09 14.65
N LEU A 54 -14.28 -1.09 14.94
CA LEU A 54 -15.72 -1.05 14.67
C LEU A 54 -16.37 0.15 15.38
N GLY A 55 -16.07 0.32 16.67
CA GLY A 55 -16.62 1.43 17.43
C GLY A 55 -16.11 2.80 16.97
N VAL A 56 -14.86 2.91 16.51
CA VAL A 56 -14.33 4.15 15.88
C VAL A 56 -15.10 4.47 14.60
N MET A 57 -15.36 3.47 13.74
CA MET A 57 -16.16 3.61 12.52
C MET A 57 -17.60 4.07 12.83
N LEU A 58 -18.26 3.47 13.83
CA LEU A 58 -19.62 3.87 14.24
C LEU A 58 -19.66 5.25 14.91
N HIS A 59 -18.62 5.61 15.67
CA HIS A 59 -18.46 6.95 16.24
C HIS A 59 -18.27 8.00 15.14
N ALA A 60 -17.49 7.70 14.10
CA ALA A 60 -17.36 8.53 12.91
C ALA A 60 -18.70 8.73 12.20
N ALA A 61 -19.49 7.68 12.04
CA ALA A 61 -20.84 7.76 11.49
C ALA A 61 -21.75 8.67 12.32
N ALA A 62 -21.67 8.58 13.66
CA ALA A 62 -22.41 9.44 14.58
C ALA A 62 -22.01 10.92 14.50
N ARG A 63 -20.72 11.20 14.27
CA ARG A 63 -20.21 12.55 14.04
C ARG A 63 -20.66 13.11 12.70
N LEU A 64 -20.62 12.30 11.65
CA LEU A 64 -21.13 12.65 10.33
C LEU A 64 -22.61 13.02 10.39
N GLU A 65 -23.43 12.22 11.08
CA GLU A 65 -24.86 12.52 11.24
C GLU A 65 -25.08 13.82 12.01
N ALA A 66 -24.24 14.12 13.00
CA ALA A 66 -24.28 15.38 13.75
C ALA A 66 -23.74 16.60 12.98
N GLY A 67 -23.27 16.41 11.74
CA GLY A 67 -22.67 17.47 10.92
C GLY A 67 -21.31 17.95 11.40
N LEU A 68 -20.59 17.12 12.16
CA LEU A 68 -19.26 17.42 12.69
C LEU A 68 -18.17 17.01 11.70
N GLU A 69 -17.07 17.76 11.68
CA GLU A 69 -15.87 17.38 10.93
C GLU A 69 -15.27 16.09 11.51
N LEU A 70 -14.93 15.14 10.63
CA LEU A 70 -14.29 13.90 11.00
C LEU A 70 -12.78 14.12 11.18
N THR A 71 -12.16 13.42 12.12
CA THR A 71 -10.70 13.30 12.12
C THR A 71 -10.23 12.55 10.87
N ASP A 72 -8.93 12.63 10.56
CA ASP A 72 -8.35 11.85 9.47
C ASP A 72 -8.57 10.34 9.65
N LEU A 73 -8.51 9.83 10.89
CA LEU A 73 -8.76 8.42 11.20
C LEU A 73 -10.25 8.07 11.03
N GLU A 74 -11.15 8.90 11.55
CA GLU A 74 -12.59 8.70 11.41
C GLU A 74 -13.04 8.70 9.95
N ALA A 75 -12.56 9.67 9.16
CA ALA A 75 -12.86 9.75 7.74
C ALA A 75 -12.39 8.50 6.99
N ARG A 76 -11.23 7.94 7.38
CA ARG A 76 -10.70 6.68 6.83
C ARG A 76 -11.56 5.49 7.23
N MET A 77 -11.82 5.29 8.53
CA MET A 77 -12.62 4.18 9.03
C MET A 77 -14.06 4.20 8.51
N LEU A 78 -14.59 5.38 8.17
CA LEU A 78 -15.94 5.51 7.60
C LEU A 78 -16.01 5.20 6.10
N ALA A 79 -14.87 5.23 5.39
CA ALA A 79 -14.83 5.06 3.93
C ALA A 79 -15.41 3.71 3.46
N PRO A 80 -15.16 2.56 4.11
CA PRO A 80 -15.79 1.28 3.74
C PRO A 80 -17.30 1.33 3.79
N LEU A 81 -17.89 1.86 4.88
CA LEU A 81 -19.34 1.97 4.97
C LEU A 81 -19.90 2.82 3.82
N ARG A 82 -19.25 3.94 3.49
CA ARG A 82 -19.67 4.78 2.35
C ARG A 82 -19.49 4.13 0.98
N LEU A 83 -18.61 3.13 0.85
CA LEU A 83 -18.49 2.34 -0.38
C LEU A 83 -19.62 1.32 -0.51
N LEU A 84 -20.10 0.83 0.63
CA LEU A 84 -21.08 -0.26 0.65
C LEU A 84 -22.51 0.28 0.68
N MET A 85 -22.80 1.38 1.37
CA MET A 85 -24.16 1.91 1.54
C MET A 85 -24.29 3.42 1.31
N SER A 86 -25.55 3.89 1.20
CA SER A 86 -25.87 5.30 1.01
C SER A 86 -25.38 6.15 2.18
N GLU A 87 -25.14 7.45 1.95
CA GLU A 87 -24.73 8.35 3.05
C GLU A 87 -25.81 8.46 4.14
N ASP A 88 -27.09 8.33 3.78
CA ASP A 88 -28.20 8.34 4.73
C ASP A 88 -28.23 7.07 5.59
N ASP A 89 -27.95 5.90 5.00
CA ASP A 89 -27.77 4.65 5.75
C ASP A 89 -26.61 4.78 6.74
N VAL A 90 -25.47 5.36 6.32
CA VAL A 90 -24.33 5.60 7.20
C VAL A 90 -24.73 6.52 8.37
N ARG A 91 -25.49 7.58 8.11
CA ARG A 91 -26.01 8.47 9.16
C ARG A 91 -26.92 7.73 10.14
N ASP A 92 -27.76 6.84 9.65
CA ASP A 92 -28.66 6.05 10.51
C ASP A 92 -27.90 5.03 11.38
N PHE A 93 -26.81 4.43 10.88
CA PHE A 93 -25.88 3.65 11.72
C PHE A 93 -25.31 4.51 12.85
N GLY A 94 -24.90 5.74 12.54
CA GLY A 94 -24.45 6.72 13.52
C GLY A 94 -25.51 7.07 14.56
N ARG A 95 -26.78 7.20 14.14
CA ARG A 95 -27.93 7.43 15.04
C ARG A 95 -28.11 6.28 16.02
N VAL A 96 -28.16 5.03 15.52
CA VAL A 96 -28.31 3.83 16.36
C VAL A 96 -27.17 3.70 17.36
N TYR A 97 -25.92 3.93 16.94
CA TYR A 97 -24.76 3.93 17.85
C TYR A 97 -24.92 4.91 19.02
N ARG A 98 -25.38 6.15 18.74
CA ARG A 98 -25.60 7.14 19.80
C ARG A 98 -26.75 6.78 20.73
N GLU A 99 -27.85 6.27 20.19
CA GLU A 99 -28.99 5.82 20.99
C GLU A 99 -28.58 4.71 21.97
N GLU A 100 -27.87 3.69 21.49
CA GLU A 100 -27.43 2.56 22.32
C GLU A 100 -26.32 2.96 23.31
N THR A 101 -25.44 3.90 22.93
CA THR A 101 -24.44 4.45 23.86
C THR A 101 -25.09 5.29 24.96
N ALA A 102 -26.09 6.10 24.62
CA ALA A 102 -26.87 6.86 25.60
C ALA A 102 -27.67 5.94 26.55
N ALA A 103 -28.17 4.82 26.04
CA ALA A 103 -28.82 3.77 26.81
C ALA A 103 -27.84 2.93 27.65
N ARG A 104 -26.52 3.11 27.46
CA ARG A 104 -25.42 2.34 28.08
C ARG A 104 -25.40 0.86 27.69
N SER A 105 -26.10 0.49 26.62
CA SER A 105 -26.13 -0.88 26.10
C SER A 105 -24.78 -1.31 25.52
N THR A 106 -24.01 -0.37 24.97
CA THR A 106 -22.74 -0.64 24.29
C THR A 106 -21.58 -1.02 25.22
N ALA A 107 -21.72 -0.85 26.54
CA ALA A 107 -20.63 -1.04 27.50
C ALA A 107 -20.10 -2.49 27.58
N ALA A 108 -20.92 -3.48 27.20
CA ALA A 108 -20.52 -4.89 27.15
C ALA A 108 -19.82 -5.28 25.84
N VAL A 109 -19.88 -4.41 24.81
CA VAL A 109 -19.48 -4.74 23.44
C VAL A 109 -18.36 -3.83 22.95
N LEU A 110 -18.28 -2.58 23.41
CA LEU A 110 -17.32 -1.58 22.97
C LEU A 110 -16.42 -1.12 24.12
N PRO A 111 -15.16 -0.75 23.84
CA PRO A 111 -14.22 -0.36 24.87
C PRO A 111 -14.60 0.99 25.49
N GLN A 112 -14.21 1.19 26.76
CA GLN A 112 -14.58 2.38 27.53
C GLN A 112 -14.13 3.70 26.87
N THR A 113 -13.01 3.69 26.13
CA THR A 113 -12.48 4.84 25.37
C THR A 113 -13.49 5.39 24.33
N LEU A 114 -14.43 4.57 23.89
CA LEU A 114 -15.51 4.95 22.98
C LEU A 114 -16.83 5.18 23.71
N THR A 115 -17.23 4.29 24.61
CA THR A 115 -18.54 4.40 25.29
C THR A 115 -18.64 5.60 26.24
N SER A 116 -17.50 6.14 26.69
CA SER A 116 -17.44 7.38 27.47
C SER A 116 -17.13 8.64 26.64
N ARG A 117 -16.87 8.49 25.34
CA ARG A 117 -16.53 9.61 24.44
C ARG A 117 -17.79 10.32 23.97
N THR A 118 -17.79 11.64 24.01
CA THR A 118 -18.92 12.43 23.50
C THR A 118 -18.85 12.51 21.98
N VAL A 119 -20.00 12.69 21.31
CA VAL A 119 -20.01 12.88 19.84
C VAL A 119 -19.20 14.11 19.41
N ALA A 120 -19.01 15.11 20.28
CA ALA A 120 -18.21 16.30 19.97
C ALA A 120 -16.70 16.01 19.90
N ASP A 121 -16.24 14.97 20.59
CA ASP A 121 -14.83 14.59 20.66
C ASP A 121 -14.50 13.57 19.57
N GLY A 122 -13.70 13.98 18.57
CA GLY A 122 -13.26 13.07 17.52
C GLY A 122 -12.24 12.05 18.03
N TYR A 123 -12.20 10.86 17.44
CA TYR A 123 -11.19 9.82 17.71
C TYR A 123 -10.07 9.94 16.67
N ALA A 124 -8.90 10.42 17.08
CA ALA A 124 -7.76 10.67 16.18
C ALA A 124 -6.76 9.51 16.21
N MET A 125 -5.74 9.58 15.36
CA MET A 125 -4.71 8.54 15.31
C MET A 125 -3.92 8.45 16.62
N GLU A 126 -3.70 9.59 17.27
CA GLU A 126 -3.01 9.70 18.55
C GLU A 126 -3.78 8.97 19.66
N ASP A 127 -5.11 8.91 19.57
CA ASP A 127 -5.95 8.11 20.47
C ASP A 127 -5.74 6.61 20.23
N LEU A 128 -5.73 6.17 18.96
CA LEU A 128 -5.52 4.76 18.60
C LEU A 128 -4.18 4.27 19.14
N VAL A 129 -3.09 4.98 18.84
CA VAL A 129 -1.73 4.61 19.27
C VAL A 129 -1.63 4.53 20.81
N LYS A 130 -2.34 5.40 21.52
CA LYS A 130 -2.38 5.40 22.98
C LYS A 130 -3.17 4.22 23.56
N ASP A 131 -4.27 3.83 22.91
CA ASP A 131 -5.18 2.79 23.42
C ASP A 131 -4.69 1.37 23.11
N LEU A 132 -3.97 1.18 21.99
CA LEU A 132 -3.49 -0.13 21.53
C LEU A 132 -2.77 -0.98 22.61
N PRO A 133 -1.79 -0.47 23.38
CA PRO A 133 -1.07 -1.29 24.36
C PRO A 133 -1.99 -1.97 25.39
N ALA A 134 -3.11 -1.35 25.75
CA ALA A 134 -4.05 -1.89 26.75
C ALA A 134 -4.87 -3.06 26.23
N LEU A 135 -4.98 -3.24 24.90
CA LEU A 135 -5.80 -4.28 24.28
C LEU A 135 -5.03 -5.58 24.00
N ARG A 136 -3.71 -5.60 24.24
CA ARG A 136 -2.81 -6.64 23.76
C ARG A 136 -3.15 -8.01 24.33
N GLU A 137 -3.30 -8.11 25.65
CA GLU A 137 -3.63 -9.38 26.31
C GLU A 137 -5.00 -9.92 25.87
N GLU A 138 -6.00 -9.04 25.71
CA GLU A 138 -7.34 -9.45 25.27
C GLU A 138 -7.33 -10.03 23.84
N ILE A 139 -6.61 -9.40 22.92
CA ILE A 139 -6.64 -9.78 21.51
C ILE A 139 -5.77 -11.02 21.27
N LEU A 140 -4.55 -11.04 21.81
CA LEU A 140 -3.63 -12.17 21.62
C LEU A 140 -4.05 -13.41 22.41
N GLY A 141 -4.90 -13.26 23.42
CA GLY A 141 -5.47 -14.37 24.19
C GLY A 141 -6.63 -15.09 23.50
N GLN A 142 -7.09 -14.63 22.34
CA GLN A 142 -8.20 -15.27 21.63
C GLN A 142 -7.73 -16.48 20.82
N ASP A 143 -8.52 -17.55 20.87
CA ASP A 143 -8.21 -18.80 20.16
C ASP A 143 -8.21 -18.63 18.63
N ASN A 144 -8.81 -17.58 18.08
CA ASN A 144 -8.81 -17.29 16.65
C ASN A 144 -7.71 -16.31 16.19
N VAL A 145 -6.75 -16.00 17.06
CA VAL A 145 -5.55 -15.21 16.74
C VAL A 145 -4.31 -16.08 16.96
N SER A 146 -3.42 -16.15 15.97
CA SER A 146 -2.24 -17.01 16.02
C SER A 146 -0.96 -16.30 15.58
N VAL A 147 0.17 -16.74 16.12
CA VAL A 147 1.51 -16.36 15.69
C VAL A 147 2.27 -17.63 15.29
N VAL A 148 2.73 -17.67 14.05
CA VAL A 148 3.53 -18.76 13.49
C VAL A 148 4.93 -18.24 13.23
N ASP A 149 5.94 -18.78 13.92
CA ASP A 149 7.36 -18.52 13.61
C ASP A 149 7.92 -19.66 12.75
N LEU A 150 8.12 -19.40 11.45
CA LEU A 150 8.62 -20.37 10.47
C LEU A 150 10.04 -20.90 10.77
N SER A 151 10.78 -20.27 11.67
CA SER A 151 12.09 -20.77 12.10
C SER A 151 12.01 -21.89 13.12
N THR A 152 10.88 -22.03 13.80
CA THR A 152 10.68 -23.03 14.85
C THR A 152 9.45 -23.92 14.61
N ALA A 153 8.48 -23.44 13.82
CA ALA A 153 7.26 -24.16 13.50
C ALA A 153 7.52 -25.35 12.57
N THR A 154 6.84 -26.45 12.85
CA THR A 154 6.82 -27.65 12.03
C THR A 154 5.43 -27.86 11.47
N LEU A 155 5.33 -28.18 10.18
CA LEU A 155 4.05 -28.55 9.58
C LEU A 155 3.48 -29.80 10.25
N GLN A 156 2.19 -29.75 10.58
CA GLN A 156 1.40 -30.90 11.02
C GLN A 156 0.24 -31.04 10.03
N ASN A 157 0.12 -32.19 9.35
CA ASN A 157 -0.87 -32.40 8.29
C ASN A 157 -0.84 -31.29 7.21
N ASP A 158 0.38 -30.92 6.77
CA ASP A 158 0.69 -29.82 5.84
C ASP A 158 0.05 -28.45 6.14
N THR A 159 -0.22 -28.15 7.42
CA THR A 159 -0.55 -26.80 7.90
C THR A 159 0.32 -26.39 9.09
N TYR A 160 0.47 -25.08 9.30
CA TYR A 160 1.07 -24.49 10.51
C TYR A 160 0.03 -24.19 11.60
N ASP A 161 -1.25 -24.40 11.31
CA ASP A 161 -2.34 -24.10 12.23
C ASP A 161 -2.43 -25.12 13.36
N SER A 162 -2.53 -24.64 14.59
CA SER A 162 -2.77 -25.50 15.75
C SER A 162 -4.25 -25.94 15.79
N ALA A 163 -4.53 -27.08 16.42
CA ALA A 163 -5.90 -27.55 16.62
C ALA A 163 -6.75 -26.54 17.42
N GLN A 164 -6.15 -25.85 18.40
CA GLN A 164 -6.79 -24.77 19.15
C GLN A 164 -7.19 -23.62 18.24
N PHE A 165 -6.29 -23.19 17.33
CA PHE A 165 -6.59 -22.14 16.37
C PHE A 165 -7.69 -22.54 15.38
N ILE A 166 -7.65 -23.77 14.88
CA ILE A 166 -8.66 -24.28 13.93
C ILE A 166 -10.07 -24.30 14.56
N ALA A 167 -10.17 -24.69 15.84
CA ALA A 167 -11.43 -24.64 16.57
C ALA A 167 -11.85 -23.20 16.89
N GLY A 168 -10.90 -22.35 17.28
CA GLY A 168 -11.12 -20.94 17.56
C GLY A 168 -11.67 -20.18 16.37
N GLN A 169 -11.05 -20.31 15.19
CA GLN A 169 -11.51 -19.59 13.99
C GLN A 169 -12.94 -19.95 13.59
N ALA A 170 -13.35 -21.22 13.76
CA ALA A 170 -14.74 -21.64 13.57
C ALA A 170 -15.66 -21.05 14.64
N ALA A 171 -15.26 -21.10 15.92
CA ALA A 171 -16.08 -20.55 17.00
C ALA A 171 -16.32 -19.03 16.84
N TYR A 172 -15.34 -18.27 16.38
CA TYR A 172 -15.44 -16.82 16.18
C TYR A 172 -15.97 -16.43 14.78
N GLY A 173 -15.87 -17.32 13.79
CA GLY A 173 -16.27 -17.06 12.40
C GLY A 173 -15.25 -16.27 11.57
N TYR A 174 -14.07 -16.01 12.13
CA TYR A 174 -12.93 -15.40 11.44
C TYR A 174 -11.61 -15.81 12.09
N GLY A 175 -10.51 -15.71 11.35
CA GLY A 175 -9.17 -16.01 11.86
C GLY A 175 -8.14 -14.93 11.50
N ALA A 176 -7.19 -14.68 12.40
CA ALA A 176 -6.02 -13.83 12.15
C ALA A 176 -4.72 -14.60 12.44
N THR A 177 -3.74 -14.50 11.54
CA THR A 177 -2.44 -15.14 11.75
C THR A 177 -1.32 -14.21 11.36
N LEU A 178 -0.41 -13.96 12.31
CA LEU A 178 0.89 -13.39 12.03
C LEU A 178 1.87 -14.53 11.71
N VAL A 179 2.54 -14.44 10.58
CA VAL A 179 3.59 -15.36 10.14
C VAL A 179 4.90 -14.60 10.18
N THR A 180 5.83 -15.08 11.00
CA THR A 180 7.16 -14.49 11.18
C THR A 180 8.26 -15.53 11.00
N ALA A 181 9.51 -15.08 11.02
CA ALA A 181 10.71 -15.92 11.04
C ALA A 181 11.82 -15.19 11.79
N SER A 182 12.84 -15.92 12.23
CA SER A 182 14.08 -15.34 12.71
C SER A 182 14.68 -14.44 11.63
N ALA A 183 14.96 -13.19 11.98
CA ALA A 183 15.69 -12.30 11.10
C ALA A 183 17.09 -12.89 10.82
N PRO A 184 17.59 -12.81 9.57
CA PRO A 184 18.99 -13.14 9.31
C PRO A 184 19.91 -12.23 10.15
N PRO A 185 21.10 -12.69 10.56
CA PRO A 185 22.03 -11.88 11.34
C PRO A 185 22.26 -10.51 10.70
N GLU A 186 22.25 -9.41 11.46
CA GLU A 186 22.34 -8.02 10.95
C GLU A 186 23.55 -7.78 10.02
N GLU A 187 24.60 -8.58 10.18
CA GLU A 187 25.84 -8.53 9.42
C GLU A 187 25.71 -9.13 8.00
N GLN A 188 24.62 -9.87 7.71
CA GLN A 188 24.37 -10.41 6.39
C GLN A 188 23.89 -9.29 5.43
N PRO A 189 24.45 -9.22 4.21
CA PRO A 189 23.93 -8.31 3.20
C PRO A 189 22.44 -8.52 2.92
N GLY A 190 21.72 -7.41 2.73
CA GLY A 190 20.31 -7.41 2.37
C GLY A 190 19.33 -7.79 3.48
N VAL A 191 19.71 -7.90 4.77
CA VAL A 191 18.82 -8.34 5.89
C VAL A 191 17.46 -7.66 5.91
N ASN A 192 17.42 -6.34 5.72
CA ASN A 192 16.20 -5.51 5.68
C ASN A 192 15.84 -5.02 4.26
N ALA A 193 16.41 -5.62 3.21
CA ALA A 193 16.15 -5.18 1.85
C ALA A 193 14.71 -5.48 1.42
N SER A 194 14.05 -4.48 0.84
CA SER A 194 12.83 -4.66 0.07
C SER A 194 13.01 -5.78 -0.95
N PHE A 195 11.99 -6.59 -1.20
CA PHE A 195 12.04 -7.57 -2.29
C PHE A 195 10.68 -7.69 -2.97
N MET A 196 10.67 -8.23 -4.20
CA MET A 196 9.43 -8.52 -4.90
C MET A 196 8.90 -9.86 -4.41
N ALA A 197 7.70 -9.86 -3.84
CA ALA A 197 6.95 -11.06 -3.53
C ALA A 197 5.84 -11.24 -4.57
N ARG A 198 5.72 -12.45 -5.08
CA ARG A 198 4.52 -12.92 -5.77
C ARG A 198 3.97 -14.13 -5.01
N VAL A 199 2.67 -14.10 -4.78
CA VAL A 199 1.90 -15.13 -4.08
C VAL A 199 0.80 -15.56 -5.01
N ASP A 200 0.82 -16.83 -5.40
CA ASP A 200 -0.22 -17.42 -6.22
C ASP A 200 -1.11 -18.34 -5.38
N MET A 201 -2.42 -18.29 -5.65
CA MET A 201 -3.37 -19.33 -5.25
C MET A 201 -2.97 -20.61 -6.01
N HIS A 202 -2.53 -21.65 -5.31
CA HIS A 202 -1.93 -22.83 -5.94
C HIS A 202 -2.90 -24.00 -6.08
N ALA A 203 -3.40 -24.47 -4.95
CA ALA A 203 -4.37 -25.54 -4.85
C ALA A 203 -5.17 -25.39 -3.56
N PHE A 204 -6.29 -26.08 -3.42
CA PHE A 204 -6.93 -26.27 -2.13
C PHE A 204 -7.34 -27.74 -1.96
N TYR A 205 -7.40 -28.18 -0.71
CA TYR A 205 -7.84 -29.51 -0.32
C TYR A 205 -9.15 -29.42 0.45
N CYS A 206 -10.12 -30.25 0.11
CA CYS A 206 -11.36 -30.39 0.88
C CYS A 206 -11.15 -31.39 2.03
N GLU A 207 -11.16 -30.90 3.28
CA GLU A 207 -11.02 -31.74 4.47
C GLU A 207 -12.37 -32.32 4.90
N ASP A 208 -13.41 -31.50 4.84
CA ASP A 208 -14.81 -31.86 5.06
C ASP A 208 -15.68 -31.03 4.12
N GLU A 209 -16.66 -31.67 3.49
CA GLU A 209 -17.74 -31.02 2.72
C GLU A 209 -18.69 -30.28 3.67
N SER A 210 -19.48 -29.37 3.11
CA SER A 210 -20.65 -28.83 3.80
C SER A 210 -21.69 -29.94 4.03
N ASN A 211 -22.64 -29.73 4.96
CA ASN A 211 -23.68 -30.74 5.26
C ASN A 211 -24.93 -30.58 4.37
N GLU A 212 -24.77 -30.04 3.16
CA GLU A 212 -25.85 -29.87 2.19
C GLU A 212 -26.42 -31.23 1.73
N ALA A 213 -27.69 -31.25 1.28
CA ALA A 213 -28.36 -32.48 0.86
C ALA A 213 -27.98 -32.92 -0.58
N THR A 214 -27.27 -32.06 -1.30
CA THR A 214 -26.64 -32.31 -2.59
C THR A 214 -25.31 -33.04 -2.38
N VAL A 215 -24.81 -33.71 -3.43
CA VAL A 215 -23.67 -34.64 -3.33
C VAL A 215 -22.31 -33.97 -3.55
N ASP A 216 -22.28 -32.70 -3.94
CA ASP A 216 -21.12 -32.01 -4.49
C ASP A 216 -21.16 -30.53 -4.05
N ASP A 217 -20.06 -30.00 -3.49
CA ASP A 217 -19.96 -28.57 -3.09
C ASP A 217 -19.45 -27.70 -4.27
N GLU A 218 -19.95 -26.46 -4.38
CA GLU A 218 -19.45 -25.44 -5.31
C GLU A 218 -18.56 -24.40 -4.62
N ILE A 219 -17.24 -24.56 -4.65
CA ILE A 219 -16.32 -23.68 -3.90
C ILE A 219 -15.74 -22.54 -4.75
N TYR A 220 -15.64 -21.33 -4.19
CA TYR A 220 -14.84 -20.26 -4.76
C TYR A 220 -14.13 -19.41 -3.69
N TRP A 221 -13.12 -18.65 -4.13
CA TRP A 221 -12.19 -17.94 -3.26
C TRP A 221 -12.14 -16.45 -3.60
N GLY A 222 -12.33 -15.61 -2.58
CA GLY A 222 -12.14 -14.17 -2.64
C GLY A 222 -10.88 -13.74 -1.89
N GLY A 223 -10.19 -12.72 -2.36
CA GLY A 223 -9.01 -12.21 -1.67
C GLY A 223 -8.74 -10.73 -1.91
N SER A 224 -8.11 -10.09 -0.94
CA SER A 224 -7.48 -8.78 -1.07
C SER A 224 -6.13 -8.78 -0.37
N SER A 225 -5.15 -8.09 -0.94
CA SER A 225 -3.79 -8.08 -0.40
C SER A 225 -3.12 -6.73 -0.57
N VAL A 226 -2.22 -6.41 0.35
CA VAL A 226 -1.42 -5.19 0.35
C VAL A 226 -0.03 -5.46 0.92
N GLY A 227 0.99 -5.01 0.19
CA GLY A 227 2.34 -4.91 0.72
C GLY A 227 2.61 -3.49 1.22
N ALA A 228 3.33 -3.39 2.33
CA ALA A 228 3.98 -2.18 2.81
C ALA A 228 4.52 -1.28 1.68
N PHE A 229 4.03 -0.04 1.61
CA PHE A 229 4.34 0.97 0.57
C PHE A 229 4.12 0.57 -0.90
N SER A 230 3.39 -0.52 -1.18
CA SER A 230 3.32 -1.10 -2.53
C SER A 230 1.88 -1.27 -3.06
N ALA A 231 1.73 -2.15 -4.05
CA ALA A 231 0.48 -2.41 -4.74
C ALA A 231 -0.54 -3.09 -3.83
N ARG A 232 -1.80 -2.70 -4.02
CA ARG A 232 -2.95 -3.48 -3.56
C ARG A 232 -3.43 -4.40 -4.68
N GLN A 233 -3.92 -5.57 -4.32
CA GLN A 233 -4.54 -6.49 -5.28
C GLN A 233 -5.87 -7.01 -4.75
N GLN A 234 -6.77 -7.33 -5.68
CA GLN A 234 -8.05 -7.98 -5.43
C GLN A 234 -8.09 -9.24 -6.29
N TYR A 235 -8.64 -10.30 -5.71
CA TYR A 235 -8.69 -11.61 -6.30
C TYR A 235 -10.09 -12.19 -6.13
N LEU A 236 -10.62 -12.79 -7.20
CA LEU A 236 -11.81 -13.63 -7.15
C LEU A 236 -11.58 -14.79 -8.11
N SER A 237 -11.66 -16.02 -7.61
CA SER A 237 -11.51 -17.21 -8.45
C SER A 237 -12.74 -17.45 -9.30
N ARG A 238 -12.62 -18.39 -10.24
CA ARG A 238 -13.80 -19.11 -10.75
C ARG A 238 -14.42 -19.95 -9.63
N VAL A 239 -15.62 -20.45 -9.89
CA VAL A 239 -16.24 -21.50 -9.08
C VAL A 239 -15.66 -22.86 -9.46
N PHE A 240 -15.45 -23.70 -8.46
CA PHE A 240 -15.01 -25.08 -8.54
C PHE A 240 -16.23 -25.94 -8.19
N THR A 241 -16.77 -26.67 -9.17
CA THR A 241 -17.87 -27.62 -8.97
C THR A 241 -17.32 -28.99 -8.59
N ASN A 242 -18.15 -29.85 -7.99
CA ASN A 242 -17.81 -31.24 -7.67
C ASN A 242 -16.60 -31.30 -6.72
N VAL A 243 -16.65 -30.52 -5.64
CA VAL A 243 -15.60 -30.50 -4.61
C VAL A 243 -15.94 -31.52 -3.54
N ASP A 244 -15.27 -32.68 -3.60
CA ASP A 244 -15.53 -33.78 -2.68
C ASP A 244 -14.47 -33.88 -1.58
N LYS A 245 -14.87 -34.43 -0.44
CA LYS A 245 -14.03 -34.67 0.73
C LYS A 245 -12.86 -35.57 0.37
N GLY A 246 -11.67 -35.10 0.71
CA GLY A 246 -10.42 -35.81 0.44
C GLY A 246 -9.80 -35.48 -0.91
N GLU A 247 -10.36 -34.53 -1.67
CA GLU A 247 -9.85 -34.15 -2.98
C GLU A 247 -9.00 -32.89 -2.98
N TRP A 248 -8.11 -32.81 -3.97
CA TRP A 248 -7.29 -31.65 -4.29
C TRP A 248 -7.79 -30.98 -5.55
N HIS A 249 -7.99 -29.66 -5.50
CA HIS A 249 -8.37 -28.85 -6.65
C HIS A 249 -7.28 -27.82 -6.96
N ASN A 250 -6.83 -27.81 -8.21
CA ASN A 250 -5.78 -26.89 -8.65
C ASN A 250 -6.38 -25.60 -9.23
N PHE A 251 -5.80 -24.47 -8.84
CA PHE A 251 -6.04 -23.22 -9.51
C PHE A 251 -5.35 -23.21 -10.89
N ALA A 252 -5.86 -22.39 -11.82
CA ALA A 252 -5.18 -22.18 -13.09
C ALA A 252 -3.77 -21.58 -12.86
N ALA A 253 -2.88 -21.72 -13.84
CA ALA A 253 -1.57 -21.09 -13.75
C ALA A 253 -1.70 -19.56 -13.61
N ASN A 254 -0.85 -18.96 -12.79
CA ASN A 254 -0.78 -17.51 -12.55
C ASN A 254 -2.03 -16.87 -11.91
N GLN A 255 -2.71 -17.58 -11.03
CA GLN A 255 -3.78 -17.03 -10.19
C GLN A 255 -3.17 -16.23 -9.03
N THR A 256 -2.74 -15.01 -9.33
CA THR A 256 -1.98 -14.14 -8.42
C THR A 256 -2.87 -13.53 -7.35
N LEU A 257 -2.60 -13.83 -6.08
CA LEU A 257 -3.18 -13.15 -4.91
C LEU A 257 -2.45 -11.84 -4.60
N TYR A 258 -1.12 -11.85 -4.73
CA TYR A 258 -0.27 -10.68 -4.54
C TYR A 258 0.91 -10.72 -5.51
N SER A 259 1.30 -9.57 -6.07
CA SER A 259 2.56 -9.40 -6.81
C SER A 259 3.02 -7.97 -6.69
N GLY A 260 4.02 -7.72 -5.85
CA GLY A 260 4.44 -6.38 -5.49
C GLY A 260 5.69 -6.35 -4.61
N ARG A 261 6.19 -5.15 -4.37
CA ARG A 261 7.30 -4.89 -3.46
C ARG A 261 6.83 -5.07 -2.01
N VAL A 262 7.58 -5.79 -1.20
CA VAL A 262 7.32 -5.90 0.24
C VAL A 262 8.50 -5.34 1.02
N ASP A 263 8.22 -4.30 1.81
CA ASP A 263 9.21 -3.60 2.63
C ASP A 263 9.24 -4.12 4.07
N THR A 264 8.08 -4.17 4.73
CA THR A 264 7.98 -4.60 6.13
C THR A 264 7.08 -5.82 6.29
N SER A 265 5.93 -5.82 5.60
CA SER A 265 4.93 -6.88 5.71
C SER A 265 4.04 -6.97 4.47
N LEU A 266 3.44 -8.15 4.29
CA LEU A 266 2.35 -8.42 3.36
C LEU A 266 1.11 -8.81 4.17
N VAL A 267 0.01 -8.09 4.01
CA VAL A 267 -1.28 -8.43 4.60
C VAL A 267 -2.19 -8.98 3.51
N CYS A 268 -2.77 -10.15 3.74
CA CYS A 268 -3.73 -10.80 2.85
C CYS A 268 -5.00 -11.10 3.64
N ASN A 269 -6.14 -10.58 3.20
CA ASN A 269 -7.44 -11.11 3.59
C ASN A 269 -7.92 -12.07 2.52
N ILE A 270 -8.33 -13.28 2.92
CA ILE A 270 -8.76 -14.35 2.04
C ILE A 270 -10.08 -14.88 2.60
N SER A 271 -11.01 -15.21 1.72
CA SER A 271 -12.31 -15.78 2.09
C SER A 271 -12.62 -16.98 1.19
N CYS A 272 -13.15 -18.03 1.81
CA CYS A 272 -13.63 -19.24 1.14
C CYS A 272 -15.15 -19.23 1.18
N TRP A 273 -15.78 -19.53 0.06
CA TRP A 273 -17.22 -19.47 -0.11
C TRP A 273 -17.72 -20.71 -0.83
N GLU A 274 -18.93 -21.10 -0.50
CA GLU A 274 -19.75 -22.09 -1.18
C GLU A 274 -20.82 -21.33 -1.99
N GLU A 275 -20.88 -21.57 -3.31
CA GLU A 275 -21.86 -20.95 -4.21
C GLU A 275 -23.19 -21.70 -4.11
N ASP A 276 -24.27 -20.98 -3.80
CA ASP A 276 -25.63 -21.51 -3.85
C ASP A 276 -26.39 -20.80 -4.98
N ASP A 277 -27.37 -19.95 -4.65
CA ASP A 277 -28.20 -19.22 -5.59
C ASP A 277 -27.63 -17.81 -5.94
N GLY A 278 -26.43 -17.45 -5.48
CA GLY A 278 -25.89 -16.09 -5.58
C GLY A 278 -25.55 -15.63 -6.99
N GLY A 279 -24.90 -16.49 -7.77
CA GLY A 279 -24.51 -16.24 -9.16
C GLY A 279 -23.71 -14.94 -9.40
N ALA A 280 -23.73 -14.44 -10.64
CA ALA A 280 -22.84 -13.36 -11.07
C ALA A 280 -23.06 -12.01 -10.34
N ASP A 281 -24.31 -11.69 -10.00
CA ASP A 281 -24.63 -10.45 -9.29
C ASP A 281 -24.07 -10.45 -7.88
N TRP A 282 -24.14 -11.58 -7.18
CA TRP A 282 -23.51 -11.76 -5.87
C TRP A 282 -21.98 -11.68 -5.96
N MET A 283 -21.36 -12.38 -6.91
CA MET A 283 -19.90 -12.32 -7.10
C MET A 283 -19.40 -10.89 -7.37
N ASN A 284 -20.19 -10.07 -8.06
CA ASN A 284 -19.87 -8.65 -8.24
C ASN A 284 -19.92 -7.87 -6.91
N LYS A 285 -20.91 -8.14 -6.04
CA LYS A 285 -20.99 -7.56 -4.69
C LYS A 285 -19.78 -7.92 -3.86
N LEU A 286 -19.42 -9.21 -3.84
CA LEU A 286 -18.24 -9.67 -3.12
C LEU A 286 -16.97 -8.95 -3.63
N ARG A 287 -16.84 -8.75 -4.94
CA ARG A 287 -15.70 -8.00 -5.50
C ARG A 287 -15.64 -6.56 -4.97
N ASP A 288 -16.77 -5.89 -4.83
CA ASP A 288 -16.83 -4.54 -4.25
C ASP A 288 -16.55 -4.56 -2.73
N THR A 289 -16.97 -5.59 -2.01
CA THR A 289 -16.58 -5.79 -0.61
C THR A 289 -15.07 -6.03 -0.48
N LEU A 290 -14.46 -6.86 -1.33
CA LEU A 290 -13.01 -7.06 -1.37
C LEU A 290 -12.25 -5.77 -1.72
N ARG A 291 -12.85 -4.86 -2.50
CA ARG A 291 -12.31 -3.51 -2.73
C ARG A 291 -12.28 -2.69 -1.44
N ALA A 292 -13.37 -2.71 -0.69
CA ALA A 292 -13.46 -2.01 0.60
C ALA A 292 -12.47 -2.61 1.61
N ILE A 293 -12.40 -3.93 1.74
CA ILE A 293 -11.44 -4.62 2.61
C ILE A 293 -10.00 -4.26 2.23
N GLY A 294 -9.65 -4.35 0.93
CA GLY A 294 -8.31 -3.98 0.47
C GLY A 294 -7.95 -2.51 0.76
N ALA A 295 -8.92 -1.61 0.78
CA ALA A 295 -8.70 -0.22 1.20
C ALA A 295 -8.39 -0.13 2.70
N GLU A 296 -9.08 -0.89 3.55
CA GLU A 296 -8.82 -0.93 4.99
C GLU A 296 -7.46 -1.54 5.33
N LEU A 297 -7.10 -2.64 4.66
CA LEU A 297 -5.77 -3.23 4.82
C LEU A 297 -4.68 -2.20 4.44
N GLN A 298 -4.86 -1.47 3.34
CA GLN A 298 -3.90 -0.43 2.93
C GLN A 298 -3.84 0.72 3.94
N ASN A 299 -5.00 1.22 4.37
CA ASN A 299 -5.10 2.28 5.37
C ASN A 299 -4.35 1.90 6.63
N PHE A 300 -4.53 0.65 7.07
CA PHE A 300 -3.86 0.10 8.23
C PHE A 300 -2.33 0.07 8.06
N VAL A 301 -1.84 -0.49 6.96
CA VAL A 301 -0.39 -0.58 6.68
C VAL A 301 0.25 0.81 6.58
N ASP A 302 -0.31 1.72 5.79
CA ASP A 302 0.20 3.08 5.63
C ASP A 302 0.27 3.82 6.97
N THR A 303 -0.75 3.64 7.80
CA THR A 303 -0.85 4.30 9.10
C THR A 303 0.23 3.82 10.06
N MET A 304 0.34 2.51 10.25
CA MET A 304 1.24 1.97 11.26
C MET A 304 2.71 2.19 10.89
N GLU A 305 3.01 2.31 9.60
CA GLU A 305 4.34 2.66 9.10
C GLU A 305 4.68 4.14 9.33
N VAL A 306 3.77 5.08 9.03
CA VAL A 306 3.99 6.52 9.24
C VAL A 306 4.29 6.86 10.70
N TYR A 307 3.62 6.17 11.62
CA TYR A 307 3.79 6.38 13.07
C TYR A 307 4.95 5.57 13.68
N GLY A 308 5.70 4.82 12.85
CA GLY A 308 6.86 4.05 13.29
C GLY A 308 6.52 2.82 14.14
N TYR A 309 5.25 2.41 14.20
CA TYR A 309 4.77 1.28 14.99
C TYR A 309 5.18 -0.07 14.36
N LEU A 310 5.33 -0.12 13.03
CA LEU A 310 5.82 -1.31 12.29
C LEU A 310 7.32 -1.27 11.96
N ALA A 311 8.09 -0.33 12.54
CA ALA A 311 9.53 -0.26 12.31
C ALA A 311 10.22 -1.45 13.00
N PRO A 312 10.87 -2.38 12.26
CA PRO A 312 11.45 -3.61 12.83
C PRO A 312 12.50 -3.36 13.92
N GLN A 313 13.11 -2.17 13.91
CA GLN A 313 14.11 -1.74 14.89
C GLN A 313 13.49 -1.25 16.23
N TYR A 314 12.16 -1.15 16.35
CA TYR A 314 11.47 -0.65 17.55
C TYR A 314 10.13 -1.35 17.92
N GLY A 315 9.58 -2.25 17.12
CA GLY A 315 8.30 -2.93 17.40
C GLY A 315 8.43 -4.36 17.92
N ASP A 316 7.62 -4.74 18.91
CA ASP A 316 7.42 -6.12 19.35
C ASP A 316 6.58 -6.84 18.28
N PHE A 317 6.98 -8.01 17.77
CA PHE A 317 6.22 -8.73 16.74
C PHE A 317 4.76 -9.00 17.15
N LEU A 318 4.49 -9.03 18.45
CA LEU A 318 3.15 -9.16 19.00
C LEU A 318 2.20 -8.01 18.64
N ASP A 319 2.73 -6.82 18.33
CA ASP A 319 1.93 -5.68 17.87
C ASP A 319 1.26 -5.97 16.52
N PHE A 320 1.95 -6.65 15.60
CA PHE A 320 1.34 -7.04 14.32
C PHE A 320 0.20 -8.05 14.48
N ALA A 321 0.36 -9.02 15.39
CA ALA A 321 -0.66 -10.03 15.63
C ALA A 321 -1.92 -9.43 16.28
N GLN A 322 -1.73 -8.51 17.22
CA GLN A 322 -2.80 -7.76 17.85
C GLN A 322 -3.61 -6.98 16.80
N LEU A 323 -2.92 -6.25 15.94
CA LEU A 323 -3.56 -5.44 14.93
C LEU A 323 -4.25 -6.29 13.85
N ALA A 324 -3.65 -7.41 13.46
CA ALA A 324 -4.27 -8.39 12.57
C ALA A 324 -5.61 -8.88 13.14
N GLY A 325 -5.68 -9.13 14.45
CA GLY A 325 -6.93 -9.50 15.14
C GLY A 325 -8.00 -8.42 15.07
N LEU A 326 -7.65 -7.15 15.31
CA LEU A 326 -8.58 -6.01 15.21
C LEU A 326 -9.12 -5.83 13.78
N VAL A 327 -8.23 -5.94 12.78
CA VAL A 327 -8.57 -5.78 11.37
C VAL A 327 -9.45 -6.94 10.90
N ALA A 328 -9.11 -8.19 11.22
CA ALA A 328 -9.94 -9.35 10.90
C ALA A 328 -11.34 -9.22 11.51
N ARG A 329 -11.42 -8.81 12.79
CA ARG A 329 -12.72 -8.57 13.44
C ARG A 329 -13.58 -7.54 12.72
N LEU A 330 -12.98 -6.44 12.25
CA LEU A 330 -13.68 -5.42 11.47
C LEU A 330 -14.15 -5.95 10.11
N ILE A 331 -13.30 -6.71 9.42
CA ILE A 331 -13.61 -7.32 8.13
C ILE A 331 -14.76 -8.32 8.27
N ALA A 332 -14.70 -9.21 9.25
CA ALA A 332 -15.79 -10.14 9.57
C ALA A 332 -17.12 -9.41 9.78
N TRP A 333 -17.10 -8.27 10.49
CA TRP A 333 -18.29 -7.45 10.68
C TRP A 333 -18.82 -6.86 9.37
N LEU A 334 -17.94 -6.32 8.52
CA LEU A 334 -18.33 -5.77 7.22
C LEU A 334 -18.97 -6.84 6.33
N ILE A 335 -18.47 -8.07 6.37
CA ILE A 335 -19.04 -9.19 5.62
C ILE A 335 -20.41 -9.60 6.19
N ASP A 336 -20.63 -9.54 7.51
CA ASP A 336 -21.91 -9.87 8.16
C ASP A 336 -23.05 -8.84 7.85
N LEU A 337 -22.72 -7.66 7.31
CA LEU A 337 -23.73 -6.68 6.89
C LEU A 337 -24.61 -7.17 5.73
N PHE A 338 -24.13 -8.14 4.94
CA PHE A 338 -24.84 -8.67 3.79
C PHE A 338 -25.75 -9.84 4.18
N LYS A 339 -26.90 -9.99 3.50
CA LYS A 339 -27.57 -11.29 3.45
C LYS A 339 -26.83 -12.10 2.40
N ASN A 340 -26.22 -13.20 2.82
CA ASN A 340 -25.47 -14.08 1.94
C ASN A 340 -26.45 -15.06 1.29
N PRO A 341 -26.64 -15.02 -0.05
CA PRO A 341 -27.36 -16.07 -0.77
C PRO A 341 -26.49 -17.31 -1.01
N ASP A 342 -25.18 -17.14 -0.97
CA ASP A 342 -24.14 -18.18 -0.92
C ASP A 342 -23.78 -18.43 0.56
N ASP A 343 -22.89 -19.37 0.86
CA ASP A 343 -22.42 -19.61 2.22
C ASP A 343 -20.92 -19.29 2.38
N LEU A 344 -20.61 -18.27 3.19
CA LEU A 344 -19.22 -17.94 3.52
C LEU A 344 -18.74 -19.04 4.43
N ILE A 345 -17.79 -19.85 4.00
CA ILE A 345 -17.18 -20.85 4.86
C ILE A 345 -16.38 -20.14 5.95
N GLN A 346 -15.38 -19.34 5.56
CA GLN A 346 -14.53 -18.64 6.52
C GLN A 346 -13.84 -17.45 5.87
N GLU A 347 -13.66 -16.37 6.62
CA GLU A 347 -12.73 -15.29 6.29
C GLU A 347 -11.47 -15.37 7.18
N ARG A 348 -10.32 -15.08 6.59
CA ARG A 348 -9.04 -15.15 7.29
C ARG A 348 -8.09 -14.05 6.84
N THR A 349 -7.48 -13.40 7.82
CA THR A 349 -6.39 -12.43 7.62
C THR A 349 -5.04 -13.05 7.94
N LEU A 350 -4.13 -13.07 6.96
CA LEU A 350 -2.75 -13.53 7.09
C LEU A 350 -1.81 -12.33 6.95
N VAL A 351 -0.95 -12.12 7.95
CA VAL A 351 0.09 -11.09 7.93
C VAL A 351 1.44 -11.79 7.88
N PHE A 352 2.23 -11.53 6.86
CA PHE A 352 3.58 -12.07 6.75
C PHE A 352 4.61 -10.97 6.97
N THR A 353 5.51 -11.16 7.94
CA THR A 353 6.65 -10.25 8.11
C THR A 353 7.64 -10.40 6.96
N GLN A 354 8.46 -9.39 6.74
CA GLN A 354 9.56 -9.42 5.76
C GLN A 354 10.45 -10.66 5.94
N ALA A 355 10.74 -11.05 7.19
CA ALA A 355 11.55 -12.22 7.50
C ALA A 355 10.85 -13.53 7.07
N ALA A 356 9.56 -13.69 7.40
CA ALA A 356 8.79 -14.86 6.96
C ALA A 356 8.72 -14.96 5.44
N LEU A 357 8.39 -13.86 4.77
CA LEU A 357 8.29 -13.84 3.32
C LEU A 357 9.62 -14.14 2.64
N ARG A 358 10.73 -13.61 3.18
CA ARG A 358 12.07 -13.95 2.68
C ARG A 358 12.31 -15.45 2.78
N GLN A 359 12.02 -16.06 3.92
CA GLN A 359 12.14 -17.50 4.11
C GLN A 359 11.26 -18.24 3.10
N LEU A 360 9.98 -17.87 2.96
CA LEU A 360 9.03 -18.51 2.04
C LEU A 360 9.41 -18.37 0.56
N VAL A 361 9.86 -17.19 0.12
CA VAL A 361 10.28 -16.95 -1.27
C VAL A 361 11.58 -17.70 -1.61
N THR A 362 12.52 -17.78 -0.66
CA THR A 362 13.83 -18.41 -0.90
C THR A 362 13.83 -19.92 -0.70
N SER A 363 13.04 -20.44 0.23
CA SER A 363 12.96 -21.88 0.52
C SER A 363 11.75 -22.57 -0.12
N GLY A 364 10.69 -21.84 -0.47
CA GLY A 364 9.36 -22.36 -0.83
C GLY A 364 9.07 -22.56 -2.31
N GLY A 365 10.09 -22.69 -3.16
CA GLY A 365 9.88 -22.93 -4.59
C GLY A 365 9.33 -24.33 -4.96
N GLY A 366 9.23 -25.27 -4.01
CA GLY A 366 8.83 -26.67 -4.27
C GLY A 366 7.76 -27.28 -3.35
N GLY A 367 7.41 -26.64 -2.23
CA GLY A 367 6.37 -27.11 -1.31
C GLY A 367 5.49 -25.93 -0.89
N SER A 368 4.25 -25.93 -1.32
CA SER A 368 3.21 -24.96 -0.97
C SER A 368 2.97 -24.91 0.55
N THR A 369 2.55 -23.75 1.06
CA THR A 369 2.15 -23.59 2.47
C THR A 369 0.62 -23.69 2.60
N GLY A 370 0.13 -24.63 3.41
CA GLY A 370 -1.30 -24.81 3.69
C GLY A 370 -1.82 -23.93 4.83
N TRP A 371 -3.00 -23.35 4.64
CA TRP A 371 -3.76 -22.55 5.62
C TRP A 371 -5.19 -23.06 5.70
N VAL A 372 -5.68 -23.39 6.89
CA VAL A 372 -7.03 -23.96 7.10
C VAL A 372 -8.09 -22.86 7.17
N PHE A 373 -9.20 -23.08 6.48
CA PHE A 373 -10.44 -22.30 6.49
C PHE A 373 -11.53 -23.24 7.00
N ASN A 374 -12.09 -22.96 8.17
CA ASN A 374 -13.01 -23.87 8.86
C ASN A 374 -14.29 -23.13 9.23
N GLY A 375 -15.39 -23.38 8.49
CA GLY A 375 -16.69 -22.80 8.81
C GLY A 375 -17.36 -23.40 10.04
N GLY A 376 -16.88 -24.58 10.46
CA GLY A 376 -17.45 -25.36 11.56
C GLY A 376 -18.17 -26.60 11.05
N ASP A 377 -18.88 -27.29 11.95
CA ASP A 377 -19.38 -28.65 11.71
C ASP A 377 -20.42 -28.78 10.57
N SER A 378 -20.92 -27.68 9.99
CA SER A 378 -21.96 -27.67 8.95
C SER A 378 -21.62 -26.91 7.67
N GLU A 379 -20.55 -26.12 7.64
CA GLU A 379 -20.23 -25.17 6.56
C GLU A 379 -18.95 -25.56 5.78
N GLY A 380 -18.44 -26.77 5.98
CA GLY A 380 -17.24 -27.27 5.31
C GLY A 380 -15.90 -26.79 5.89
N ARG A 381 -14.83 -27.49 5.48
CA ARG A 381 -13.45 -27.23 5.90
C ARG A 381 -12.49 -27.44 4.75
N HIS A 382 -11.73 -26.40 4.41
CA HIS A 382 -10.77 -26.43 3.32
C HIS A 382 -9.39 -25.98 3.76
N ARG A 383 -8.36 -26.48 3.07
CA ARG A 383 -6.96 -26.08 3.28
C ARG A 383 -6.40 -25.49 2.00
N LEU A 384 -6.16 -24.18 2.02
CA LEU A 384 -5.63 -23.42 0.89
C LEU A 384 -4.10 -23.51 0.87
N GLN A 385 -3.56 -23.92 -0.26
CA GLN A 385 -2.13 -23.88 -0.54
C GLN A 385 -1.76 -22.61 -1.30
N LEU A 386 -0.84 -21.84 -0.71
CA LEU A 386 -0.21 -20.69 -1.35
C LEU A 386 1.16 -21.07 -1.91
N LYS A 387 1.47 -20.54 -3.09
CA LYS A 387 2.78 -20.67 -3.73
C LYS A 387 3.51 -19.35 -3.73
N TRP A 388 4.76 -19.38 -3.26
CA TRP A 388 5.62 -18.21 -3.13
C TRP A 388 6.62 -18.16 -4.26
N ILE A 389 6.68 -17.02 -4.94
CA ILE A 389 7.54 -16.77 -6.09
C ILE A 389 8.24 -15.44 -5.84
N GLY A 390 9.54 -15.40 -6.05
CA GLY A 390 10.31 -14.17 -5.97
C GLY A 390 11.78 -14.46 -6.15
N THR A 391 12.57 -13.41 -6.32
CA THR A 391 14.03 -13.51 -6.32
C THR A 391 14.52 -13.40 -4.88
N PRO A 392 15.57 -14.15 -4.47
CA PRO A 392 16.26 -13.87 -3.21
C PRO A 392 16.62 -12.39 -3.12
N PRO A 393 16.56 -11.76 -1.93
CA PRO A 393 17.08 -10.41 -1.75
C PRO A 393 18.55 -10.37 -2.20
N PRO A 394 19.01 -9.28 -2.82
CA PRO A 394 20.35 -9.18 -3.35
C PRO A 394 21.41 -9.32 -2.26
N ALA A 395 22.61 -9.71 -2.67
CA ALA A 395 23.78 -9.83 -1.79
C ALA A 395 24.45 -8.48 -1.44
N ASP A 396 23.83 -7.35 -1.75
CA ASP A 396 24.36 -6.02 -1.46
C ASP A 396 23.84 -5.49 -0.11
N ASN A 397 24.55 -4.55 0.51
CA ASN A 397 24.03 -3.88 1.71
C ASN A 397 22.82 -3.02 1.34
N PRO A 398 21.75 -2.98 2.16
CA PRO A 398 20.59 -2.14 1.90
C PRO A 398 21.03 -0.68 1.72
N GLY A 399 20.66 -0.06 0.60
CA GLY A 399 20.78 1.38 0.41
C GLY A 399 22.05 1.91 -0.26
N ASP A 400 22.93 1.05 -0.77
CA ASP A 400 23.97 1.52 -1.68
C ASP A 400 23.36 2.03 -3.00
N ILE A 401 24.01 3.02 -3.62
CA ILE A 401 23.65 3.47 -4.96
C ILE A 401 24.57 2.81 -5.98
N LYS A 402 23.99 2.18 -7.00
CA LYS A 402 24.69 1.75 -8.20
C LYS A 402 24.52 2.81 -9.27
N LEU A 403 25.62 3.10 -9.97
CA LEU A 403 25.67 4.05 -11.08
C LEU A 403 26.17 3.32 -12.33
N ILE A 404 25.42 3.43 -13.42
CA ILE A 404 25.84 3.04 -14.76
C ILE A 404 25.75 4.25 -15.68
N SER A 405 26.72 4.41 -16.57
CA SER A 405 26.82 5.59 -17.45
C SER A 405 27.05 5.18 -18.90
N PRO A 406 26.03 4.62 -19.59
CA PRO A 406 26.15 4.28 -21.00
C PRO A 406 26.50 5.51 -21.85
N ALA A 407 27.41 5.30 -22.81
CA ALA A 407 27.88 6.31 -23.75
C ALA A 407 28.20 5.67 -25.10
N ASN A 408 28.00 6.42 -26.19
CA ASN A 408 28.26 5.96 -27.56
C ASN A 408 27.53 4.65 -27.91
N GLY A 409 26.31 4.49 -27.40
CA GLY A 409 25.49 3.29 -27.59
C GLY A 409 25.98 2.03 -26.87
N GLN A 410 26.95 2.13 -25.95
CA GLN A 410 27.48 0.99 -25.20
C GLN A 410 27.17 1.11 -23.71
N TRP A 411 26.85 -0.02 -23.09
CA TRP A 411 26.74 -0.13 -21.64
C TRP A 411 28.13 -0.26 -21.00
N GLY A 412 28.37 0.51 -19.94
CA GLY A 412 29.60 0.43 -19.15
C GLY A 412 29.44 -0.50 -17.94
N SER A 413 30.50 -0.63 -17.15
CA SER A 413 30.43 -1.30 -15.84
C SER A 413 29.64 -0.49 -14.84
N THR A 414 28.91 -1.18 -13.97
CA THR A 414 28.23 -0.56 -12.83
C THR A 414 29.24 -0.22 -11.73
N THR A 415 29.21 1.03 -11.26
CA THR A 415 30.01 1.52 -10.13
C THR A 415 29.14 1.57 -8.88
N ARG A 416 29.59 0.95 -7.79
CA ARG A 416 28.97 1.08 -6.47
C ARG A 416 29.45 2.36 -5.79
N LEU A 417 28.52 3.24 -5.43
CA LEU A 417 28.78 4.49 -4.71
C LEU A 417 28.64 4.21 -3.21
N THR A 418 29.76 4.11 -2.51
CA THR A 418 29.80 3.73 -1.09
C THR A 418 29.58 4.92 -0.16
N GLY A 419 29.16 4.63 1.08
CA GLY A 419 28.99 5.61 2.14
C GLY A 419 27.59 6.24 2.23
N GLY A 420 26.66 5.83 1.37
CA GLY A 420 25.25 6.17 1.46
C GLY A 420 24.45 4.95 1.89
N ILE A 421 23.60 5.10 2.89
CA ILE A 421 22.58 4.10 3.23
C ILE A 421 21.24 4.81 3.08
N THR A 422 20.47 4.44 2.06
CA THR A 422 19.15 5.02 1.78
C THR A 422 18.08 3.96 1.59
N ASP A 423 16.86 4.25 2.04
CA ASP A 423 15.64 3.49 1.80
C ASP A 423 14.90 3.94 0.52
N TRP A 424 15.43 4.93 -0.21
CA TRP A 424 14.76 5.54 -1.37
C TRP A 424 15.64 5.60 -2.62
N GLY A 425 15.04 5.95 -3.75
CA GLY A 425 15.79 6.19 -4.99
C GLY A 425 16.66 7.45 -4.90
N PRO A 426 17.82 7.48 -5.56
CA PRO A 426 18.67 8.67 -5.58
C PRO A 426 18.05 9.80 -6.42
N SER A 427 18.75 10.93 -6.49
CA SER A 427 18.52 11.97 -7.48
C SER A 427 19.84 12.40 -8.10
N LEU A 428 19.83 12.77 -9.38
CA LEU A 428 21.02 13.09 -10.16
C LEU A 428 20.93 14.49 -10.76
N ALA A 429 22.06 15.20 -10.78
CA ALA A 429 22.20 16.41 -11.58
C ALA A 429 23.65 16.61 -12.02
N ILE A 430 23.84 17.17 -13.22
CA ILE A 430 25.16 17.61 -13.68
C ILE A 430 25.35 19.06 -13.29
N HIS A 431 26.36 19.35 -12.48
CA HIS A 431 26.72 20.71 -12.07
C HIS A 431 28.22 20.92 -12.22
N ASN A 432 28.62 21.98 -12.92
CA ASN A 432 30.03 22.31 -13.16
C ASN A 432 30.89 21.15 -13.72
N GLY A 433 30.28 20.26 -14.52
CA GLY A 433 30.96 19.11 -15.12
C GLY A 433 31.03 17.86 -14.21
N ASP A 434 30.67 17.98 -12.94
CA ASP A 434 30.56 16.85 -12.01
C ASP A 434 29.13 16.28 -12.04
N LEU A 435 29.01 14.96 -11.86
CA LEU A 435 27.73 14.32 -11.58
C LEU A 435 27.48 14.32 -10.08
N HIS A 436 26.46 15.04 -9.64
CA HIS A 436 26.01 15.06 -8.26
C HIS A 436 24.95 13.99 -8.03
N VAL A 437 25.03 13.33 -6.89
CA VAL A 437 24.13 12.26 -6.46
C VAL A 437 23.59 12.62 -5.08
N ALA A 438 22.27 12.82 -4.98
CA ALA A 438 21.59 13.04 -3.71
C ALA A 438 20.91 11.77 -3.22
N SER A 439 20.95 11.55 -1.91
CA SER A 439 20.23 10.47 -1.23
C SER A 439 19.84 10.90 0.17
N ARG A 440 18.70 10.38 0.66
CA ARG A 440 18.33 10.48 2.08
C ARG A 440 19.06 9.40 2.86
N GLY A 441 19.77 9.77 3.91
CA GLY A 441 20.37 8.80 4.84
C GLY A 441 19.30 8.18 5.75
N LEU A 442 19.54 6.99 6.31
CA LEU A 442 18.64 6.38 7.32
C LEU A 442 18.46 7.26 8.58
N ASN A 443 19.39 8.16 8.86
CA ASN A 443 19.26 9.18 9.90
C ASN A 443 18.28 10.31 9.53
N GLY A 444 17.64 10.26 8.36
CA GLY A 444 16.77 11.30 7.81
C GLY A 444 17.50 12.48 7.18
N GLY A 445 18.84 12.50 7.19
CA GLY A 445 19.63 13.61 6.63
C GLY A 445 19.74 13.57 5.10
N VAL A 446 19.77 14.74 4.45
CA VAL A 446 20.08 14.83 3.02
C VAL A 446 21.59 14.78 2.80
N HIS A 447 22.04 13.81 2.01
CA HIS A 447 23.44 13.61 1.64
C HIS A 447 23.62 13.83 0.15
N ILE A 448 24.66 14.59 -0.22
CA ILE A 448 25.01 14.86 -1.62
C ILE A 448 26.49 14.53 -1.79
N GLY A 449 26.76 13.57 -2.65
CA GLY A 449 28.11 13.27 -3.13
C GLY A 449 28.26 13.61 -4.60
N LYS A 450 29.44 13.36 -5.14
CA LYS A 450 29.70 13.62 -6.56
C LYS A 450 30.71 12.67 -7.19
N VAL A 451 30.58 12.48 -8.49
CA VAL A 451 31.55 11.83 -9.35
C VAL A 451 32.29 12.91 -10.13
N THR A 452 33.60 12.98 -9.93
CA THR A 452 34.51 13.90 -10.64
C THR A 452 35.48 13.07 -11.46
N ASN A 453 35.57 13.35 -12.76
CA ASN A 453 36.44 12.62 -13.70
C ASN A 453 36.26 11.08 -13.63
N GLY A 454 35.01 10.62 -13.46
CA GLY A 454 34.67 9.19 -13.36
C GLY A 454 34.94 8.54 -11.99
N ALA A 455 35.48 9.27 -11.01
CA ALA A 455 35.75 8.75 -9.67
C ALA A 455 34.75 9.29 -8.63
N TRP A 456 34.17 8.40 -7.83
CA TRP A 456 33.31 8.76 -6.70
C TRP A 456 34.12 9.46 -5.60
N GLN A 457 33.63 10.63 -5.16
CA GLN A 457 34.32 11.47 -4.17
C GLN A 457 33.76 11.30 -2.73
N GLY A 458 32.77 10.43 -2.54
CA GLY A 458 32.08 10.26 -1.25
C GLY A 458 30.90 11.23 -1.06
N TYR A 459 30.12 10.98 -0.01
CA TYR A 459 28.99 11.82 0.39
C TYR A 459 29.43 12.95 1.34
N GLY A 460 28.84 14.13 1.15
CA GLY A 460 28.80 15.21 2.13
C GLY A 460 27.38 15.42 2.68
N PHE A 461 27.28 15.87 3.93
CA PHE A 461 26.00 16.22 4.55
C PHE A 461 25.56 17.63 4.14
N VAL A 462 24.26 17.83 3.91
CA VAL A 462 23.67 19.16 3.76
C VAL A 462 23.29 19.69 5.15
N PRO A 463 24.02 20.67 5.72
CA PRO A 463 23.83 21.08 7.11
C PRO A 463 22.40 21.50 7.42
N GLY A 464 21.80 20.86 8.44
CA GLY A 464 20.46 21.19 8.94
C GLY A 464 19.30 20.78 8.03
N LEU A 465 19.55 20.05 6.93
CA LEU A 465 18.51 19.60 6.02
C LEU A 465 18.14 18.14 6.28
N MET A 466 17.08 17.96 7.06
CA MET A 466 16.40 16.67 7.22
C MET A 466 15.35 16.50 6.13
N SER A 467 15.02 15.25 5.81
CA SER A 467 13.99 14.90 4.84
C SER A 467 13.22 13.66 5.28
N TRP A 468 11.90 13.71 5.10
CA TRP A 468 10.97 12.58 5.19
C TRP A 468 10.58 12.04 3.82
N THR A 469 11.11 12.63 2.76
CA THR A 469 10.91 12.20 1.37
C THR A 469 12.26 12.09 0.65
N PRO A 470 12.33 11.42 -0.51
CA PRO A 470 13.56 11.40 -1.31
C PRO A 470 13.94 12.83 -1.75
N PRO A 471 15.21 13.25 -1.64
CA PRO A 471 15.64 14.55 -2.13
C PRO A 471 15.68 14.58 -3.65
N GLU A 472 15.44 15.74 -4.26
CA GLU A 472 15.56 15.93 -5.71
C GLU A 472 16.58 17.04 -6.03
N LEU A 473 17.46 16.80 -7.01
CA LEU A 473 18.44 17.77 -7.48
C LEU A 473 17.97 18.47 -8.74
N ALA A 474 18.27 19.76 -8.85
CA ALA A 474 18.19 20.49 -10.11
C ALA A 474 19.27 21.57 -10.18
N VAL A 475 19.76 21.88 -11.37
CA VAL A 475 20.64 23.03 -11.58
C VAL A 475 19.83 24.19 -12.14
N HIS A 476 19.89 25.33 -11.46
CA HIS A 476 19.19 26.55 -11.86
C HIS A 476 20.00 27.80 -11.49
N GLY A 477 20.15 28.72 -12.45
CA GLY A 477 20.91 29.96 -12.25
C GLY A 477 22.38 29.73 -11.87
N GLY A 478 22.99 28.64 -12.37
CA GLY A 478 24.37 28.27 -12.06
C GLY A 478 24.58 27.62 -10.68
N ASN A 479 23.52 27.44 -9.89
CA ASN A 479 23.58 26.82 -8.57
C ASN A 479 22.92 25.44 -8.58
N LEU A 480 23.41 24.54 -7.73
CA LEU A 480 22.77 23.26 -7.45
C LEU A 480 21.68 23.47 -6.40
N HIS A 481 20.44 23.11 -6.70
CA HIS A 481 19.30 23.15 -5.79
C HIS A 481 18.97 21.73 -5.34
N VAL A 482 18.50 21.60 -4.10
CA VAL A 482 17.97 20.36 -3.56
C VAL A 482 16.64 20.61 -2.87
N SER A 483 15.66 19.74 -3.09
CA SER A 483 14.42 19.71 -2.30
C SER A 483 14.48 18.69 -1.16
N SER A 484 13.74 18.94 -0.09
CA SER A 484 13.47 17.96 0.98
C SER A 484 12.03 18.07 1.50
N GLY A 485 11.54 17.01 2.15
CA GLY A 485 10.21 16.94 2.75
C GLY A 485 10.23 17.03 4.27
N GLY A 486 9.32 17.78 4.87
CA GLY A 486 9.07 17.80 6.32
C GLY A 486 8.15 16.67 6.77
N GLN A 487 8.08 16.47 8.10
CA GLN A 487 7.30 15.39 8.71
C GLN A 487 5.81 15.52 8.43
N ASN A 488 5.29 16.75 8.28
CA ASN A 488 3.89 17.02 8.03
C ASN A 488 3.64 17.34 6.54
N GLY A 489 4.53 16.85 5.67
CA GLY A 489 4.48 17.08 4.24
C GLY A 489 4.94 18.46 3.80
N GLU A 490 5.61 19.26 4.64
CA GLU A 490 6.21 20.51 4.20
C GLU A 490 7.21 20.28 3.06
N ILE A 491 7.33 21.23 2.14
CA ILE A 491 8.29 21.15 1.04
C ILE A 491 9.34 22.24 1.23
N TYR A 492 10.61 21.87 1.29
CA TYR A 492 11.72 22.80 1.39
C TYR A 492 12.59 22.73 0.15
N VAL A 493 13.15 23.88 -0.26
CA VAL A 493 14.19 23.96 -1.28
C VAL A 493 15.34 24.82 -0.78
N THR A 494 16.56 24.33 -0.92
CA THR A 494 17.78 25.11 -0.69
C THR A 494 18.72 25.02 -1.90
N ALA A 495 19.64 25.97 -1.99
CA ALA A 495 20.63 26.05 -3.07
C ALA A 495 22.04 26.10 -2.48
N GLN A 496 22.98 25.47 -3.18
CA GLN A 496 24.40 25.58 -2.92
C GLN A 496 24.97 26.76 -3.71
N SER A 497 25.64 27.67 -3.00
CA SER A 497 26.37 28.80 -3.59
C SER A 497 27.85 28.64 -3.25
N GLY A 498 28.66 28.23 -4.23
CA GLY A 498 30.04 27.82 -3.95
C GLY A 498 30.07 26.50 -3.16
N SER A 499 30.71 26.50 -1.98
CA SER A 499 30.79 25.32 -1.10
C SER A 499 29.74 25.29 0.02
N THR A 500 28.93 26.35 0.17
CA THR A 500 27.98 26.48 1.28
C THR A 500 26.53 26.33 0.82
N TRP A 501 25.72 25.69 1.66
CA TRP A 501 24.28 25.59 1.48
C TRP A 501 23.58 26.77 2.14
N GLY A 502 22.61 27.35 1.44
CA GLY A 502 21.75 28.40 1.99
C GLY A 502 20.71 27.88 2.99
N THR A 503 19.99 28.80 3.63
CA THR A 503 18.85 28.46 4.48
C THR A 503 17.71 27.86 3.63
N PRO A 504 17.13 26.72 4.03
CA PRO A 504 16.00 26.12 3.31
C PRO A 504 14.78 27.04 3.28
N VAL A 505 14.18 27.20 2.11
CA VAL A 505 12.95 27.96 1.88
C VAL A 505 11.78 27.00 1.85
N LYS A 506 10.79 27.20 2.74
CA LYS A 506 9.53 26.45 2.72
C LYS A 506 8.63 26.95 1.58
N LEU A 507 8.14 26.05 0.74
CA LEU A 507 7.19 26.35 -0.32
C LEU A 507 5.74 26.40 0.22
N PRO A 508 4.84 27.16 -0.43
CA PRO A 508 3.45 27.30 0.00
C PRO A 508 2.61 26.07 -0.42
N GLY A 509 2.64 24.99 0.37
CA GLY A 509 1.84 23.77 0.17
C GLY A 509 2.41 22.56 0.90
N THR A 510 1.74 21.41 0.77
CA THR A 510 2.18 20.14 1.36
C THR A 510 2.14 18.99 0.36
N SER A 511 3.08 18.04 0.53
CA SER A 511 3.19 16.79 -0.23
C SER A 511 3.88 15.76 0.64
N THR A 512 3.37 14.53 0.63
CA THR A 512 4.01 13.38 1.31
C THR A 512 4.97 12.62 0.39
N GLY A 513 5.11 13.02 -0.87
CA GLY A 513 6.07 12.45 -1.82
C GLY A 513 7.20 13.41 -2.21
N ARG A 514 8.23 12.90 -2.91
CA ARG A 514 9.30 13.65 -3.58
C ARG A 514 8.75 14.87 -4.34
N ALA A 515 9.46 15.99 -4.24
CA ALA A 515 9.18 17.20 -5.01
C ALA A 515 10.10 17.27 -6.23
N ALA A 516 9.55 17.12 -7.44
CA ALA A 516 10.33 17.14 -8.66
C ALA A 516 10.77 18.56 -9.02
N LEU A 517 12.05 18.77 -9.33
CA LEU A 517 12.62 20.07 -9.67
C LEU A 517 13.15 20.10 -11.10
N VAL A 518 12.95 21.22 -11.81
CA VAL A 518 13.61 21.44 -13.11
C VAL A 518 13.79 22.91 -13.40
N SER A 519 14.90 23.28 -14.05
CA SER A 519 15.01 24.61 -14.64
C SER A 519 14.34 24.64 -16.02
N HIS A 520 13.43 25.58 -16.22
CA HIS A 520 12.73 25.77 -17.49
C HIS A 520 12.40 27.25 -17.71
N GLY A 521 12.64 27.79 -18.91
CA GLY A 521 12.27 29.17 -19.24
C GLY A 521 12.85 30.25 -18.30
N GLY A 522 14.05 30.03 -17.75
CA GLY A 522 14.67 30.95 -16.78
C GLY A 522 14.08 30.90 -15.36
N LYS A 523 13.21 29.94 -15.07
CA LYS A 523 12.59 29.70 -13.75
C LYS A 523 12.95 28.32 -13.22
N LEU A 524 12.87 28.15 -11.91
CA LEU A 524 12.90 26.83 -11.27
C LEU A 524 11.46 26.38 -11.01
N PHE A 525 11.08 25.25 -11.57
CA PHE A 525 9.78 24.64 -11.35
C PHE A 525 9.87 23.55 -10.28
N CYS A 526 8.79 23.40 -9.51
CA CYS A 526 8.59 22.36 -8.53
C CYS A 526 7.23 21.70 -8.79
N ALA A 527 7.21 20.39 -9.02
CA ALA A 527 5.97 19.63 -9.15
C ALA A 527 5.83 18.61 -8.03
N VAL A 528 4.61 18.45 -7.54
CA VAL A 528 4.27 17.54 -6.45
C VAL A 528 2.95 16.81 -6.70
N ARG A 529 2.77 15.70 -6.00
CA ARG A 529 1.47 15.04 -5.85
C ARG A 529 0.82 15.54 -4.57
N GLY A 530 -0.39 16.10 -4.67
CA GLY A 530 -1.19 16.46 -3.50
C GLY A 530 -1.71 15.24 -2.75
N GLN A 531 -2.19 15.43 -1.51
CA GLN A 531 -2.81 14.37 -0.72
C GLN A 531 -4.07 13.79 -1.38
N ASN A 532 -4.73 14.59 -2.23
CA ASN A 532 -5.87 14.21 -3.05
C ASN A 532 -5.49 13.48 -4.36
N THR A 533 -4.22 13.10 -4.53
CA THR A 533 -3.64 12.45 -5.73
C THR A 533 -3.52 13.32 -6.98
N ASP A 534 -4.00 14.57 -6.95
CA ASP A 534 -3.85 15.50 -8.08
C ASP A 534 -2.40 16.00 -8.17
N LEU A 535 -1.97 16.41 -9.37
CA LEU A 535 -0.64 16.97 -9.59
C LEU A 535 -0.66 18.50 -9.56
N TYR A 536 0.34 19.08 -8.90
CA TYR A 536 0.47 20.52 -8.74
C TYR A 536 1.83 21.02 -9.19
N LEU A 537 1.88 22.27 -9.66
CA LEU A 537 3.09 22.94 -10.11
C LEU A 537 3.25 24.30 -9.41
N SER A 538 4.43 24.58 -8.88
CA SER A 538 4.87 25.89 -8.43
C SER A 538 6.11 26.31 -9.21
N GLN A 539 6.30 27.61 -9.38
CA GLN A 539 7.46 28.16 -10.06
C GLN A 539 8.12 29.25 -9.22
N ARG A 540 9.45 29.31 -9.29
CA ARG A 540 10.26 30.35 -8.68
C ARG A 540 10.72 31.35 -9.73
N ASP A 541 10.37 32.60 -9.54
CA ASP A 541 10.81 33.73 -10.35
C ASP A 541 11.61 34.70 -9.45
N GLY A 542 12.92 34.75 -9.64
CA GLY A 542 13.83 35.40 -8.70
C GLY A 542 13.87 34.72 -7.32
N SER A 543 13.39 35.39 -6.27
CA SER A 543 13.45 34.90 -4.89
C SER A 543 12.15 34.30 -4.36
N THR A 544 11.04 34.42 -5.07
CA THR A 544 9.71 34.02 -4.58
C THR A 544 9.15 32.82 -5.34
N TRP A 545 8.49 31.93 -4.61
CA TRP A 545 7.72 30.82 -5.16
C TRP A 545 6.25 31.23 -5.32
N SER A 546 5.63 30.83 -6.41
CA SER A 546 4.18 30.95 -6.58
C SER A 546 3.43 29.96 -5.67
N ALA A 547 2.14 30.19 -5.43
CA ALA A 547 1.26 29.14 -4.94
C ALA A 547 1.26 27.94 -5.90
N PHE A 548 1.05 26.74 -5.37
CA PHE A 548 0.87 25.54 -6.18
C PHE A 548 -0.42 25.64 -7.01
N GLN A 549 -0.29 25.45 -8.32
CA GLN A 549 -1.40 25.45 -9.28
C GLN A 549 -1.70 24.03 -9.71
N HIS A 550 -2.98 23.67 -9.77
CA HIS A 550 -3.43 22.33 -10.18
C HIS A 550 -3.19 22.12 -11.68
N ILE A 551 -2.48 21.03 -12.02
CA ILE A 551 -2.39 20.51 -13.39
C ILE A 551 -3.63 19.66 -13.66
N ARG A 552 -4.72 20.30 -14.12
CA ARG A 552 -6.04 19.67 -14.23
C ARG A 552 -6.01 18.38 -15.04
N GLY A 553 -6.76 17.38 -14.55
CA GLY A 553 -6.99 16.11 -15.24
C GLY A 553 -5.89 15.08 -15.06
N LEU A 554 -4.87 15.37 -14.26
CA LEU A 554 -3.77 14.44 -13.96
C LEU A 554 -3.82 13.99 -12.51
N LYS A 555 -3.98 12.67 -12.31
CA LYS A 555 -3.92 12.01 -11.01
C LYS A 555 -2.86 10.93 -11.01
N SER A 556 -2.16 10.78 -9.88
CA SER A 556 -1.10 9.80 -9.71
C SER A 556 -0.96 9.45 -8.23
N LEU A 557 -0.64 8.20 -7.92
CA LEU A 557 -0.17 7.81 -6.57
C LEU A 557 1.33 8.05 -6.39
N LYS A 558 2.06 8.23 -7.48
CA LYS A 558 3.52 8.41 -7.51
C LYS A 558 3.86 9.87 -7.79
N THR A 559 5.07 10.27 -7.44
CA THR A 559 5.51 11.66 -7.64
C THR A 559 5.79 11.88 -9.12
N PRO A 560 5.48 13.06 -9.67
CA PRO A 560 5.77 13.34 -11.08
C PRO A 560 7.28 13.44 -11.32
N ALA A 561 7.69 13.34 -12.57
CA ALA A 561 9.02 13.71 -13.04
C ALA A 561 8.94 14.90 -13.98
N LEU A 562 9.97 15.75 -14.01
CA LEU A 562 10.01 16.95 -14.85
C LEU A 562 11.23 16.95 -15.78
N ALA A 563 11.07 17.47 -16.99
CA ALA A 563 12.17 17.79 -17.88
C ALA A 563 11.86 19.01 -18.75
N SER A 564 12.88 19.81 -19.06
CA SER A 564 12.78 20.89 -20.05
C SER A 564 13.38 20.40 -21.36
N HIS A 565 12.58 20.35 -22.43
CA HIS A 565 13.02 19.86 -23.73
C HIS A 565 12.32 20.66 -24.84
N ASP A 566 13.09 21.13 -25.83
CA ASP A 566 12.59 21.86 -27.01
C ASP A 566 11.60 23.00 -26.67
N GLY A 567 11.95 23.79 -25.65
CA GLY A 567 11.15 24.93 -25.20
C GLY A 567 9.86 24.56 -24.46
N LYS A 568 9.61 23.27 -24.19
CA LYS A 568 8.44 22.79 -23.45
C LYS A 568 8.84 22.21 -22.09
N LEU A 569 7.94 22.34 -21.12
CA LEU A 569 8.02 21.65 -19.84
C LEU A 569 7.28 20.31 -19.96
N TYR A 570 8.00 19.20 -19.84
CA TYR A 570 7.43 17.86 -19.83
C TYR A 570 7.18 17.39 -18.40
N VAL A 571 6.04 16.72 -18.18
CA VAL A 571 5.67 16.08 -16.92
C VAL A 571 5.39 14.62 -17.18
N GLY A 572 6.17 13.74 -16.55
CA GLY A 572 5.96 12.30 -16.52
C GLY A 572 5.18 11.90 -15.27
N LEU A 573 4.21 11.01 -15.39
CA LEU A 573 3.42 10.49 -14.26
C LEU A 573 3.06 9.01 -14.45
N ILE A 574 2.64 8.37 -13.36
CA ILE A 574 2.17 6.98 -13.35
C ILE A 574 0.67 6.97 -13.00
N GLY A 575 -0.13 6.32 -13.84
CA GLY A 575 -1.56 6.14 -13.59
C GLY A 575 -1.83 5.16 -12.45
N PHE A 576 -3.07 5.10 -11.96
CA PHE A 576 -3.46 4.19 -10.88
C PHE A 576 -3.27 2.71 -11.23
N GLU A 577 -3.27 2.37 -12.51
CA GLU A 577 -3.02 1.04 -13.04
C GLU A 577 -1.52 0.72 -13.19
N GLY A 578 -0.63 1.66 -12.88
CA GLY A 578 0.82 1.51 -13.00
C GLY A 578 1.39 1.82 -14.39
N ALA A 579 0.58 2.24 -15.37
CA ALA A 579 1.09 2.64 -16.68
C ALA A 579 1.74 4.03 -16.64
N ALA A 580 2.78 4.23 -17.43
CA ALA A 580 3.46 5.52 -17.56
C ALA A 580 2.76 6.42 -18.58
N TYR A 581 2.71 7.71 -18.26
CA TYR A 581 2.12 8.77 -19.07
C TYR A 581 3.04 9.98 -19.13
N VAL A 582 2.83 10.80 -20.16
CA VAL A 582 3.51 12.10 -20.31
C VAL A 582 2.55 13.17 -20.85
N VAL A 583 2.75 14.39 -20.37
CA VAL A 583 2.17 15.62 -20.91
C VAL A 583 3.27 16.67 -21.10
N SER A 584 2.99 17.70 -21.90
CA SER A 584 3.89 18.84 -22.08
C SER A 584 3.14 20.17 -22.02
N HIS A 585 3.82 21.22 -21.61
CA HIS A 585 3.32 22.60 -21.61
C HIS A 585 4.25 23.48 -22.47
N ASP A 586 3.67 24.21 -23.43
CA ASP A 586 4.42 25.05 -24.38
C ASP A 586 4.62 26.50 -23.93
N GLY A 587 4.20 26.81 -22.70
CA GLY A 587 4.19 28.16 -22.13
C GLY A 587 2.81 28.81 -22.15
N THR A 588 1.87 28.29 -22.95
CA THR A 588 0.50 28.78 -23.05
C THR A 588 -0.54 27.69 -22.77
N THR A 589 -0.32 26.49 -23.31
CA THR A 589 -1.29 25.38 -23.26
C THR A 589 -0.63 24.06 -22.90
N TRP A 590 -1.42 23.19 -22.25
CA TRP A 590 -1.06 21.80 -22.00
C TRP A 590 -1.44 20.95 -23.22
N SER A 591 -0.57 20.00 -23.57
CA SER A 591 -0.88 18.96 -24.55
C SER A 591 -1.94 17.99 -24.02
N GLY A 592 -2.49 17.15 -24.92
CA GLY A 592 -3.22 15.95 -24.51
C GLY A 592 -2.31 14.96 -23.75
N ILE A 593 -2.93 14.08 -22.96
CA ILE A 593 -2.24 13.00 -22.23
C ILE A 593 -1.80 11.92 -23.21
N THR A 594 -0.52 11.57 -23.18
CA THR A 594 0.04 10.47 -23.98
C THR A 594 0.35 9.28 -23.08
N LYS A 595 -0.28 8.13 -23.35
CA LYS A 595 0.01 6.85 -22.67
C LYS A 595 1.25 6.21 -23.29
N LEU A 596 2.26 5.92 -22.48
CA LEU A 596 3.52 5.30 -22.92
C LEU A 596 3.55 3.79 -22.70
N GLY A 597 2.60 3.25 -21.92
CA GLY A 597 2.56 1.82 -21.55
C GLY A 597 3.46 1.51 -20.35
N GLY A 598 4.00 0.29 -20.30
CA GLY A 598 4.75 -0.21 -19.15
C GLY A 598 3.86 -0.48 -17.92
N THR A 599 4.45 -1.10 -16.90
CA THR A 599 3.79 -1.32 -15.61
C THR A 599 4.80 -1.14 -14.49
N THR A 600 4.55 -0.18 -13.60
CA THR A 600 5.44 0.21 -12.52
C THR A 600 4.64 0.64 -11.28
N ASP A 601 5.25 0.45 -10.12
CA ASP A 601 4.79 0.95 -8.82
C ASP A 601 5.75 2.00 -8.24
N SER A 602 6.73 2.50 -9.00
CA SER A 602 7.68 3.53 -8.56
C SER A 602 7.44 4.85 -9.28
N SER A 603 7.95 5.95 -8.71
CA SER A 603 8.00 7.21 -9.44
C SER A 603 8.87 7.08 -10.71
N PRO A 604 8.55 7.84 -11.78
CA PRO A 604 9.35 7.85 -13.00
C PRO A 604 10.54 8.81 -12.86
N SER A 605 11.46 8.76 -13.82
CA SER A 605 12.51 9.77 -13.99
C SER A 605 12.58 10.27 -15.43
N LEU A 606 12.78 11.58 -15.59
CA LEU A 606 12.92 12.24 -16.88
C LEU A 606 14.24 13.00 -16.94
N THR A 607 14.93 12.94 -18.07
CA THR A 607 16.08 13.82 -18.33
C THR A 607 16.25 14.03 -19.83
N VAL A 608 16.99 15.06 -20.22
CA VAL A 608 17.40 15.26 -21.61
C VAL A 608 18.87 14.94 -21.75
N ARG A 609 19.20 14.12 -22.74
CA ARG A 609 20.58 13.85 -23.16
C ARG A 609 20.69 14.06 -24.66
N ASN A 610 21.60 14.93 -25.08
CA ASN A 610 21.91 15.18 -26.49
C ASN A 610 20.65 15.43 -27.36
N GLY A 611 19.73 16.27 -26.88
CA GLY A 611 18.49 16.60 -27.58
C GLY A 611 17.44 15.48 -27.60
N VAL A 612 17.62 14.40 -26.84
CA VAL A 612 16.65 13.31 -26.70
C VAL A 612 16.13 13.31 -25.28
N LEU A 613 14.80 13.30 -25.13
CA LEU A 613 14.14 13.15 -23.85
C LEU A 613 14.07 11.66 -23.48
N TYR A 614 14.60 11.31 -22.31
CA TYR A 614 14.57 9.96 -21.77
C TYR A 614 13.58 9.86 -20.62
N TYR A 615 12.91 8.71 -20.54
CA TYR A 615 11.96 8.33 -19.49
C TYR A 615 12.37 6.96 -18.95
N ALA A 616 12.60 6.88 -17.65
CA ALA A 616 12.86 5.61 -16.97
C ALA A 616 11.75 5.24 -15.98
N ILE A 617 11.45 3.95 -15.92
CA ILE A 617 10.61 3.32 -14.89
C ILE A 617 11.31 2.08 -14.34
N ARG A 618 10.97 1.70 -13.11
CA ARG A 618 11.25 0.37 -12.57
C ARG A 618 10.07 -0.54 -12.87
N GLY A 619 10.28 -1.64 -13.59
CA GLY A 619 9.25 -2.64 -13.80
C GLY A 619 8.90 -3.40 -12.52
N LEU A 620 7.76 -4.10 -12.53
CA LEU A 620 7.40 -5.02 -11.43
C LEU A 620 8.34 -6.24 -11.34
N ASP A 621 9.19 -6.46 -12.33
CA ASP A 621 10.28 -7.43 -12.33
C ASP A 621 11.60 -6.85 -11.77
N SER A 622 11.54 -5.65 -11.18
CA SER A 622 12.68 -4.89 -10.65
C SER A 622 13.71 -4.42 -11.68
N LEU A 623 13.48 -4.63 -12.98
CA LEU A 623 14.35 -4.11 -14.04
C LEU A 623 14.10 -2.62 -14.27
N ILE A 624 15.12 -1.89 -14.71
CA ILE A 624 14.98 -0.51 -15.14
C ILE A 624 14.72 -0.49 -16.64
N TYR A 625 13.55 0.03 -17.04
CA TYR A 625 13.16 0.18 -18.43
C TYR A 625 13.36 1.62 -18.89
N LEU A 626 13.87 1.79 -20.11
CA LEU A 626 14.06 3.07 -20.76
C LEU A 626 13.10 3.22 -21.94
N ASN A 627 12.60 4.45 -22.08
CA ASN A 627 11.86 4.93 -23.24
C ASN A 627 12.47 6.29 -23.65
N SER A 628 12.47 6.60 -24.93
CA SER A 628 13.10 7.82 -25.44
C SER A 628 12.25 8.50 -26.50
N PHE A 629 12.39 9.82 -26.61
CA PHE A 629 11.65 10.68 -27.53
C PHE A 629 12.59 11.66 -28.24
N THR A 630 12.53 11.64 -29.57
CA THR A 630 13.36 12.46 -30.47
C THR A 630 12.58 13.61 -31.13
N GLY A 631 11.39 13.93 -30.60
CA GLY A 631 10.49 14.95 -31.18
C GLY A 631 9.35 14.39 -32.03
N THR A 632 9.41 13.11 -32.43
CA THR A 632 8.41 12.49 -33.33
C THR A 632 7.58 11.40 -32.65
N SER A 633 8.24 10.39 -32.09
CA SER A 633 7.59 9.26 -31.43
C SER A 633 8.40 8.75 -30.26
N TRP A 634 7.71 8.15 -29.29
CA TRP A 634 8.33 7.39 -28.21
C TRP A 634 8.72 5.99 -28.68
N THR A 635 9.87 5.49 -28.22
CA THR A 635 10.36 4.14 -28.57
C THR A 635 9.57 3.01 -27.92
N GLY A 636 8.83 3.31 -26.85
CA GLY A 636 8.28 2.32 -25.92
C GLY A 636 9.32 1.82 -24.91
N PHE A 637 8.86 1.14 -23.85
CA PHE A 637 9.70 0.55 -22.81
C PHE A 637 10.25 -0.82 -23.24
N ASN A 638 11.03 -0.84 -24.32
CA ASN A 638 11.57 -2.07 -24.92
C ASN A 638 13.04 -2.31 -24.57
N GLN A 639 13.70 -1.34 -23.93
CA GLN A 639 15.11 -1.43 -23.54
C GLN A 639 15.22 -1.49 -22.02
N THR A 640 15.91 -2.51 -21.51
CA THR A 640 16.26 -2.60 -20.10
C THR A 640 17.71 -2.21 -19.87
N VAL A 641 18.01 -1.70 -18.68
CA VAL A 641 19.39 -1.52 -18.20
C VAL A 641 19.94 -2.90 -17.83
N PRO A 642 21.03 -3.37 -18.47
CA PRO A 642 21.60 -4.70 -18.21
C PRO A 642 22.04 -4.85 -16.75
N ASP A 643 21.74 -6.01 -16.16
CA ASP A 643 22.15 -6.41 -14.81
C ASP A 643 21.79 -5.39 -13.70
N ALA A 644 20.77 -4.56 -13.96
CA ALA A 644 20.32 -3.50 -13.05
C ALA A 644 18.94 -3.83 -12.48
N TYR A 645 18.96 -4.51 -11.34
CA TYR A 645 17.79 -4.77 -10.52
C TYR A 645 17.72 -3.77 -9.37
N THR A 646 16.57 -3.11 -9.23
CA THR A 646 16.32 -2.13 -8.17
C THR A 646 14.92 -2.26 -7.61
N MET A 647 14.76 -1.90 -6.33
CA MET A 647 13.47 -1.75 -5.68
C MET A 647 13.03 -0.29 -5.58
N SER A 648 13.90 0.67 -5.90
CA SER A 648 13.58 2.09 -5.87
C SER A 648 13.30 2.65 -7.26
N GLU A 649 12.73 3.84 -7.33
CA GLU A 649 12.74 4.62 -8.56
C GLU A 649 14.18 4.83 -9.06
N PRO A 650 14.43 4.71 -10.39
CA PRO A 650 15.71 5.06 -10.99
C PRO A 650 15.85 6.58 -11.08
N ALA A 651 17.08 7.07 -11.12
CA ALA A 651 17.39 8.47 -11.37
C ALA A 651 18.20 8.62 -12.66
N LEU A 652 17.86 9.61 -13.48
CA LEU A 652 18.52 9.91 -14.73
C LEU A 652 19.20 11.29 -14.71
N ALA A 653 20.36 11.41 -15.35
CA ALA A 653 20.94 12.70 -15.73
C ALA A 653 21.65 12.62 -17.09
N GLY A 654 21.34 13.55 -17.99
CA GLY A 654 22.12 13.73 -19.22
C GLY A 654 23.49 14.33 -18.91
N GLY A 655 24.55 13.60 -19.26
CA GLY A 655 25.95 14.00 -19.10
C GLY A 655 26.50 14.79 -20.29
N THR A 656 27.82 15.01 -20.28
CA THR A 656 28.52 15.57 -21.43
C THR A 656 28.59 14.56 -22.59
N GLY A 657 28.53 15.07 -23.83
CA GLY A 657 28.51 14.22 -25.03
C GLY A 657 27.25 13.35 -25.11
N ASP A 658 27.44 12.04 -25.33
CA ASP A 658 26.35 11.06 -25.45
C ASP A 658 26.13 10.24 -24.16
N THR A 659 26.58 10.74 -22.99
CA THR A 659 26.51 9.99 -21.74
C THR A 659 25.13 10.12 -21.08
N LEU A 660 24.44 9.01 -20.80
CA LEU A 660 23.26 8.99 -19.91
C LEU A 660 23.70 8.42 -18.58
N HIS A 661 23.58 9.15 -17.48
CA HIS A 661 23.81 8.61 -16.15
C HIS A 661 22.51 8.03 -15.61
N ILE A 662 22.59 6.80 -15.11
CA ILE A 662 21.48 6.07 -14.51
C ILE A 662 21.94 5.59 -13.14
N ALA A 663 21.30 6.09 -12.08
CA ALA A 663 21.56 5.66 -10.73
C ALA A 663 20.33 5.00 -10.13
N TYR A 664 20.56 3.99 -9.31
CA TYR A 664 19.49 3.23 -8.67
C TYR A 664 19.98 2.67 -7.35
N ARG A 665 19.07 2.51 -6.39
CA ARG A 665 19.37 1.84 -5.14
C ARG A 665 19.59 0.36 -5.43
N THR A 666 20.55 -0.25 -4.76
CA THR A 666 20.60 -1.72 -4.66
C THR A 666 19.28 -2.23 -4.07
N THR A 667 18.91 -3.44 -4.49
CA THR A 667 17.59 -4.04 -4.22
C THR A 667 17.36 -4.11 -2.71
#